data_AF-A0AAV9XNT5-F1
#
_entry.id   AF-A0AAV9XNT5-F1
#
_cell.length_a   1.000
_cell.length_b   1.000
_cell.length_c   1.000
_cell.angle_alpha   90.00
_cell.angle_beta   90.00
_cell.angle_gamma   90.00
#
_symmetry.space_group_name_H-M   'P 1'
#
loop_
_entity.id
_entity.type
_entity.pdbx_description
1 polymer ?
#
loop_
_entity_poly.entity_id
_entity_poly.type
_entity_poly.pdbx_seq_one_letter_code
_entity_poly.pdbx_strand_id
1 'polypeptide(L)'
;MEYRRSTAGSSHHRSLSLPRSLNLPKSSETTGYGSNTKPLFTVASSLSELEHIIDNCPIIDHHAHPILKKAGFRTFESVGLNLLQTLSEANSDSLKDVPNTLVFHRALRILQKNFSWRTPEGIHDWDGWKRFRDHVDELLFTNECFHGLQTILLDDGLRYESTLKTHDIRWHDQFLKSPPKRIMRLETVAEELMLPGMPFEAWSSKFFAEIKSAIYNRDIAGFKSVIGYRSGLEIAPLVLSYAAKNGYEKTQEKARTTPGGKFRIIDEALNTYIITSFATEMAKAIEFGGRGKPLQFHTGLGDSDLKLKNVNPVLLQKFIDAYPTVPIVILHAGYPYTREAGYLASVYQNVYLDFGLVFPMVSQEGQESVVRQVLELTPSSKAMWSTDGNNFAERYFLATHQMREVLKKVMGEIHTKESVYTKDLSSMVTDILFNTANKLYGLGLELRIPPPLLKQKEPVAPIVEEKIIAPSSAESLKWLEKFLANHKGIEYLRLNWLDYSGILRARVVKLRHAINQLEENEDGSILGVTKATLYLLANCYMSEGGTAVGEFRLVPDMSSIRLHPHKRDGETRGKHASVMCYIQDESHEPIGICPRGILRRSLKRASEVGLSDFKMGFEIEFCMFKQTELDEGNLVPISASHTWSTSRALQNKALVILEDIDKRLSEVGIEIEQFHSEAAKGQYEIILSPLPPMMAADSLIHAREVIQWVCAKYGYRASVIPKPFDGECGSAGHMHMSFKPVDKQWSFFAGVLDKIRAVNALTLGGEMSFERVIAGYWAGGLWGCWGRQNREAPLRLVEEKKAHWEVKCMDGMANIYLAMAGVITAGTKGVAWNRQIYGEATVDPSTLSEQERTKRGITTPMLKSMDEGIDALFKADGTTPTDFSETMGQGFAEHFAAVKTAERDGLYAQFNDPATGELDVLRRRVWAAQWY
;
A
#
# COMPACT_ATOMS: atom_id res chain seq x y z
N MET A 1 53.15 -3.32 -65.37
CA MET A 1 53.30 -4.78 -65.39
C MET A 1 52.03 -5.36 -64.77
N GLU A 2 50.92 -5.46 -65.52
CA GLU A 2 50.54 -6.56 -66.45
C GLU A 2 49.83 -7.72 -65.68
N TYR A 3 48.67 -8.30 -66.05
CA TYR A 3 47.84 -8.23 -67.26
C TYR A 3 46.36 -8.67 -66.95
N ARG A 4 45.40 -8.19 -67.76
CA ARG A 4 43.95 -8.53 -67.80
C ARG A 4 43.64 -9.89 -68.47
N ARG A 5 42.41 -10.42 -68.29
CA ARG A 5 41.50 -10.84 -69.40
C ARG A 5 40.04 -11.18 -68.98
N SER A 6 39.10 -10.75 -69.82
CA SER A 6 37.62 -10.97 -69.90
C SER A 6 37.28 -12.23 -70.76
N THR A 7 36.08 -12.85 -70.81
CA THR A 7 34.78 -12.41 -71.40
C THR A 7 33.64 -13.49 -71.27
N ALA A 8 32.37 -13.03 -71.40
CA ALA A 8 31.02 -13.63 -71.64
C ALA A 8 30.88 -14.92 -72.52
N GLY A 9 29.75 -15.65 -72.67
CA GLY A 9 28.34 -15.57 -72.21
C GLY A 9 27.37 -16.49 -73.05
N SER A 10 26.13 -16.76 -72.55
CA SER A 10 24.83 -17.13 -73.24
C SER A 10 24.72 -18.42 -74.12
N SER A 11 23.59 -19.14 -74.33
CA SER A 11 22.14 -19.12 -73.97
C SER A 11 21.36 -20.32 -74.62
N HIS A 12 20.12 -20.59 -74.13
CA HIS A 12 18.91 -21.20 -74.80
C HIS A 12 18.76 -22.75 -74.91
N HIS A 13 17.58 -23.43 -74.78
CA HIS A 13 16.15 -23.06 -74.65
C HIS A 13 15.19 -24.28 -74.37
N ARG A 14 13.92 -23.97 -73.97
CA ARG A 14 12.61 -24.72 -74.01
C ARG A 14 12.21 -25.63 -72.82
N SER A 15 10.92 -25.90 -72.54
CA SER A 15 9.72 -25.12 -72.11
C SER A 15 8.54 -26.12 -71.94
N LEU A 16 7.72 -26.00 -70.88
CA LEU A 16 6.27 -26.31 -70.72
C LEU A 16 5.93 -26.44 -69.20
N SER A 17 5.39 -25.38 -68.56
CA SER A 17 3.97 -25.13 -68.18
C SER A 17 3.51 -25.84 -66.87
N LEU A 18 3.46 -25.19 -65.69
CA LEU A 18 2.49 -24.21 -65.11
C LEU A 18 1.26 -24.87 -64.45
N PRO A 19 0.69 -24.33 -63.32
CA PRO A 19 0.37 -22.91 -63.08
C PRO A 19 0.97 -22.29 -61.80
N ARG A 20 1.51 -21.05 -61.88
CA ARG A 20 0.91 -19.73 -61.52
C ARG A 20 0.65 -19.57 -60.00
N SER A 21 1.52 -18.89 -59.24
CA SER A 21 1.74 -17.42 -59.14
C SER A 21 0.57 -16.66 -58.52
N LEU A 22 0.84 -15.76 -57.56
CA LEU A 22 0.50 -14.34 -57.70
C LEU A 22 1.16 -13.46 -56.60
N ASN A 23 2.10 -12.65 -57.08
CA ASN A 23 2.36 -11.23 -56.81
C ASN A 23 2.46 -10.66 -55.38
N LEU A 24 3.64 -10.08 -55.10
CA LEU A 24 3.78 -8.86 -54.30
C LEU A 24 3.28 -7.64 -55.09
N PRO A 25 2.48 -6.73 -54.50
CA PRO A 25 2.35 -5.35 -54.93
C PRO A 25 2.99 -4.34 -53.94
N LYS A 26 3.43 -3.21 -54.50
CA LYS A 26 3.95 -2.02 -53.81
C LYS A 26 2.82 -1.17 -53.20
N SER A 27 3.16 -0.51 -52.08
CA SER A 27 2.61 0.72 -51.45
C SER A 27 1.28 1.32 -51.94
N SER A 28 0.29 1.36 -51.05
CA SER A 28 -0.68 2.47 -50.90
C SER A 28 -1.17 2.53 -49.44
N GLU A 29 -1.42 3.73 -48.95
CA GLU A 29 -1.64 4.11 -47.54
C GLU A 29 -2.87 3.48 -46.86
N THR A 30 -2.84 3.56 -45.52
CA THR A 30 -3.93 3.58 -44.52
C THR A 30 -4.31 2.29 -43.76
N THR A 31 -4.41 2.50 -42.44
CA THR A 31 -5.05 1.71 -41.36
C THR A 31 -4.21 0.61 -40.70
N GLY A 32 -4.05 0.77 -39.37
CA GLY A 32 -3.10 0.03 -38.54
C GLY A 32 -3.56 -1.35 -38.08
N TYR A 33 -2.61 -2.09 -37.51
CA TYR A 33 -2.73 -2.98 -36.34
C TYR A 33 -1.36 -3.67 -36.17
N GLY A 34 -0.52 -3.14 -35.29
CA GLY A 34 0.75 -3.75 -34.87
C GLY A 34 0.55 -4.67 -33.67
N SER A 35 1.20 -5.83 -33.68
CA SER A 35 1.12 -6.92 -32.71
C SER A 35 1.47 -6.52 -31.27
N ASN A 36 0.49 -6.63 -30.37
CA ASN A 36 0.64 -6.48 -28.92
C ASN A 36 1.38 -7.68 -28.29
N THR A 37 2.68 -7.56 -28.02
CA THR A 37 3.35 -8.38 -27.00
C THR A 37 3.67 -7.48 -25.82
N LYS A 38 2.94 -7.65 -24.70
CA LYS A 38 3.16 -6.87 -23.47
C LYS A 38 4.52 -7.28 -22.84
N PRO A 39 5.28 -6.35 -22.26
CA PRO A 39 6.52 -6.68 -21.56
C PRO A 39 6.24 -7.57 -20.33
N LEU A 40 7.06 -8.61 -20.14
CA LEU A 40 7.02 -9.52 -18.98
C LEU A 40 7.86 -8.95 -17.83
N PHE A 41 7.33 -8.95 -16.61
CA PHE A 41 8.03 -8.45 -15.43
C PHE A 41 8.38 -9.58 -14.47
N THR A 42 9.51 -10.22 -14.72
CA THR A 42 9.95 -11.42 -13.98
C THR A 42 11.22 -11.20 -13.17
N VAL A 43 11.78 -9.99 -13.22
CA VAL A 43 13.05 -9.66 -12.56
C VAL A 43 12.88 -8.37 -11.77
N ALA A 44 13.05 -8.43 -10.45
CA ALA A 44 13.02 -7.27 -9.58
C ALA A 44 14.40 -6.62 -9.43
N SER A 45 14.44 -5.31 -9.56
CA SER A 45 15.58 -4.44 -9.23
C SER A 45 15.48 -3.82 -7.82
N SER A 46 14.35 -3.98 -7.14
CA SER A 46 14.12 -3.48 -5.78
C SER A 46 13.25 -4.44 -4.96
N LEU A 47 13.21 -4.24 -3.63
CA LEU A 47 12.33 -5.02 -2.74
C LEU A 47 10.84 -4.82 -3.08
N SER A 48 10.43 -3.61 -3.46
CA SER A 48 9.04 -3.35 -3.86
C SER A 48 8.65 -4.09 -5.13
N GLU A 49 9.57 -4.18 -6.10
CA GLU A 49 9.37 -4.98 -7.31
C GLU A 49 9.35 -6.49 -7.02
N LEU A 50 10.13 -6.95 -6.04
CA LEU A 50 10.10 -8.33 -5.58
C LEU A 50 8.77 -8.66 -4.90
N GLU A 51 8.26 -7.76 -4.05
CA GLU A 51 6.92 -7.90 -3.44
C GLU A 51 5.82 -7.92 -4.51
N HIS A 52 5.92 -7.08 -5.54
CA HIS A 52 4.99 -7.11 -6.68
C HIS A 52 5.02 -8.45 -7.41
N ILE A 53 6.21 -9.01 -7.65
CA ILE A 53 6.36 -10.36 -8.21
C ILE A 53 5.73 -11.40 -7.29
N ILE A 54 5.98 -11.33 -5.97
CA ILE A 54 5.38 -12.26 -4.99
C ILE A 54 3.86 -12.13 -4.97
N ASP A 55 3.27 -10.96 -5.19
CA ASP A 55 1.81 -10.78 -5.21
C ASP A 55 1.15 -11.23 -6.50
N ASN A 56 1.82 -11.03 -7.63
CA ASN A 56 1.23 -11.18 -8.95
C ASN A 56 1.74 -12.39 -9.73
N CYS A 57 2.72 -13.14 -9.19
CA CYS A 57 3.16 -14.39 -9.79
C CYS A 57 1.97 -15.37 -9.80
N PRO A 58 1.55 -15.84 -11.00
CA PRO A 58 0.52 -16.84 -11.10
C PRO A 58 1.02 -18.16 -10.49
N ILE A 59 0.14 -18.89 -9.80
CA ILE A 59 0.52 -20.11 -9.08
C ILE A 59 0.06 -21.34 -9.86
N ILE A 60 0.95 -22.32 -10.06
CA ILE A 60 0.56 -23.67 -10.46
C ILE A 60 0.39 -24.49 -9.19
N ASP A 61 -0.87 -24.67 -8.79
CA ASP A 61 -1.21 -25.47 -7.63
C ASP A 61 -1.15 -26.95 -8.00
N HIS A 62 0.00 -27.56 -7.74
CA HIS A 62 0.31 -28.88 -8.29
C HIS A 62 -0.23 -30.06 -7.47
N HIS A 63 -0.90 -29.79 -6.35
CA HIS A 63 -1.57 -30.81 -5.56
C HIS A 63 -2.74 -30.21 -4.79
N ALA A 64 -3.95 -30.62 -5.19
CA ALA A 64 -5.18 -30.32 -4.46
C ALA A 64 -6.24 -31.40 -4.73
N HIS A 65 -7.44 -31.21 -4.18
CA HIS A 65 -8.56 -32.16 -4.25
C HIS A 65 -9.86 -31.45 -4.65
N PRO A 66 -10.79 -32.19 -5.30
CA PRO A 66 -12.09 -31.64 -5.69
C PRO A 66 -12.88 -31.04 -4.51
N ILE A 67 -13.51 -29.88 -4.75
CA ILE A 67 -14.36 -29.18 -3.78
C ILE A 67 -15.71 -29.89 -3.60
N LEU A 68 -16.24 -29.89 -2.38
CA LEU A 68 -17.56 -30.44 -2.09
C LEU A 68 -18.68 -29.56 -2.67
N LYS A 69 -19.74 -30.19 -3.16
CA LYS A 69 -20.97 -29.47 -3.55
C LYS A 69 -21.65 -28.91 -2.30
N LYS A 70 -22.15 -27.67 -2.33
CA LYS A 70 -22.87 -27.03 -1.21
C LYS A 70 -24.02 -27.87 -0.62
N ALA A 71 -24.72 -28.65 -1.46
CA ALA A 71 -25.76 -29.59 -1.00
C ALA A 71 -25.24 -30.69 -0.05
N GLY A 72 -23.93 -30.96 -0.06
CA GLY A 72 -23.26 -31.91 0.82
C GLY A 72 -22.79 -31.33 2.15
N PHE A 73 -22.81 -30.00 2.36
CA PHE A 73 -22.25 -29.37 3.57
C PHE A 73 -22.98 -29.80 4.86
N ARG A 74 -24.32 -29.86 4.84
CA ARG A 74 -25.12 -30.34 5.99
C ARG A 74 -24.91 -31.82 6.28
N THR A 75 -24.71 -32.63 5.25
CA THR A 75 -24.40 -34.05 5.37
C THR A 75 -22.96 -34.27 5.88
N PHE A 76 -22.05 -33.33 5.58
CA PHE A 76 -20.65 -33.33 6.03
C PHE A 76 -20.55 -33.14 7.54
N GLU A 77 -21.29 -32.17 8.10
CA GLU A 77 -21.35 -31.94 9.55
C GLU A 77 -21.94 -33.13 10.31
N SER A 78 -22.93 -33.83 9.72
CA SER A 78 -23.55 -35.01 10.36
C SER A 78 -22.66 -36.26 10.47
N VAL A 79 -21.55 -36.31 9.72
CA VAL A 79 -20.55 -37.39 9.80
C VAL A 79 -19.29 -36.97 10.57
N GLY A 80 -19.34 -35.84 11.29
CA GLY A 80 -18.25 -35.36 12.15
C GLY A 80 -17.14 -34.60 11.41
N LEU A 81 -17.40 -34.13 10.19
CA LEU A 81 -16.48 -33.31 9.39
C LEU A 81 -17.04 -31.89 9.27
N ASN A 82 -16.24 -30.85 9.50
CA ASN A 82 -16.73 -29.47 9.45
C ASN A 82 -15.68 -28.49 8.89
N LEU A 83 -16.09 -27.23 8.71
CA LEU A 83 -15.27 -26.16 8.12
C LEU A 83 -13.91 -25.95 8.83
N LEU A 84 -13.75 -26.35 10.09
CA LEU A 84 -12.48 -26.27 10.82
C LEU A 84 -11.40 -27.20 10.26
N GLN A 85 -11.74 -28.21 9.44
CA GLN A 85 -10.77 -29.04 8.72
C GLN A 85 -9.98 -28.27 7.67
N THR A 86 -10.43 -27.07 7.30
CA THR A 86 -9.60 -26.12 6.56
C THR A 86 -8.31 -25.76 7.32
N LEU A 87 -8.29 -25.94 8.64
CA LEU A 87 -7.26 -25.45 9.56
C LEU A 87 -6.57 -26.56 10.37
N SER A 88 -7.00 -27.82 10.22
CA SER A 88 -6.44 -28.97 10.93
C SER A 88 -6.72 -30.28 10.18
N GLU A 89 -5.79 -31.24 10.28
CA GLU A 89 -6.00 -32.64 9.86
C GLU A 89 -6.72 -33.47 10.95
N ALA A 90 -7.21 -32.82 12.02
CA ALA A 90 -8.02 -33.49 13.03
C ALA A 90 -9.37 -33.95 12.47
N ASN A 91 -9.90 -35.03 13.05
CA ASN A 91 -11.20 -35.59 12.72
C ASN A 91 -12.12 -35.60 13.95
N SER A 92 -13.43 -35.59 13.70
CA SER A 92 -14.47 -35.83 14.72
C SER A 92 -14.34 -34.90 15.94
N ASP A 93 -14.34 -35.46 17.16
CA ASP A 93 -14.35 -34.68 18.41
C ASP A 93 -13.12 -33.78 18.59
N SER A 94 -11.96 -34.16 18.03
CA SER A 94 -10.73 -33.36 18.14
C SER A 94 -10.81 -32.03 17.40
N LEU A 95 -11.77 -31.84 16.50
CA LEU A 95 -12.00 -30.53 15.85
C LEU A 95 -12.48 -29.46 16.83
N LYS A 96 -13.06 -29.84 17.98
CA LYS A 96 -13.54 -28.91 19.01
C LYS A 96 -12.43 -28.07 19.62
N ASP A 97 -11.19 -28.54 19.55
CA ASP A 97 -10.01 -27.85 20.10
C ASP A 97 -9.36 -26.89 19.10
N VAL A 98 -9.68 -26.99 17.81
CA VAL A 98 -9.11 -26.12 16.75
C VAL A 98 -9.30 -24.63 17.06
N PRO A 99 -10.47 -24.15 17.56
CA PRO A 99 -10.66 -22.77 17.96
C PRO A 99 -9.66 -22.21 18.97
N ASN A 100 -8.99 -23.08 19.74
CA ASN A 100 -7.99 -22.70 20.75
C ASN A 100 -6.56 -22.61 20.17
N THR A 101 -6.38 -22.72 18.86
CA THR A 101 -5.07 -22.73 18.20
C THR A 101 -4.71 -21.37 17.61
N LEU A 102 -3.41 -21.07 17.51
CA LEU A 102 -2.91 -19.87 16.81
C LEU A 102 -3.31 -19.85 15.33
N VAL A 103 -3.39 -21.03 14.72
CA VAL A 103 -3.82 -21.22 13.33
C VAL A 103 -5.23 -20.67 13.14
N PHE A 104 -6.15 -21.05 14.02
CA PHE A 104 -7.53 -20.58 13.97
C PHE A 104 -7.65 -19.08 14.12
N HIS A 105 -7.01 -18.49 15.12
CA HIS A 105 -7.10 -17.04 15.34
C HIS A 105 -6.54 -16.24 14.16
N ARG A 106 -5.44 -16.72 13.54
CA ARG A 106 -4.88 -16.07 12.36
C ARG A 106 -5.82 -16.21 11.15
N ALA A 107 -6.35 -17.41 10.91
CA ALA A 107 -7.27 -17.64 9.80
C ALA A 107 -8.52 -16.79 9.92
N LEU A 108 -9.17 -16.76 11.09
CA LEU A 108 -10.34 -15.92 11.33
C LEU A 108 -10.02 -14.43 11.08
N ARG A 109 -8.89 -13.91 11.59
CA ARG A 109 -8.48 -12.53 11.35
C ARG A 109 -8.30 -12.21 9.85
N ILE A 110 -7.69 -13.12 9.10
CA ILE A 110 -7.49 -12.96 7.64
C ILE A 110 -8.86 -12.93 6.94
N LEU A 111 -9.75 -13.84 7.28
CA LEU A 111 -11.10 -13.89 6.70
C LEU A 111 -11.89 -12.62 7.05
N GLN A 112 -11.84 -12.18 8.31
CA GLN A 112 -12.47 -10.93 8.76
C GLN A 112 -11.95 -9.72 7.98
N LYS A 113 -10.63 -9.57 7.89
CA LYS A 113 -10.01 -8.43 7.19
C LYS A 113 -10.44 -8.36 5.72
N ASN A 114 -10.57 -9.51 5.05
CA ASN A 114 -10.82 -9.53 3.61
C ASN A 114 -12.31 -9.55 3.25
N PHE A 115 -13.21 -9.97 4.14
CA PHE A 115 -14.63 -10.16 3.82
C PHE A 115 -15.63 -9.38 4.71
N SER A 116 -15.24 -8.79 5.85
CA SER A 116 -16.20 -8.17 6.80
C SER A 116 -17.00 -6.99 6.24
N TRP A 117 -16.46 -6.28 5.24
CA TRP A 117 -17.15 -5.15 4.60
C TRP A 117 -18.39 -5.59 3.77
N ARG A 118 -18.58 -6.90 3.55
CA ARG A 118 -19.71 -7.45 2.79
C ARG A 118 -20.96 -7.70 3.63
N THR A 119 -20.87 -7.55 4.94
CA THR A 119 -21.99 -7.75 5.86
C THR A 119 -22.16 -6.51 6.75
N PRO A 120 -23.35 -5.92 6.85
CA PRO A 120 -23.61 -4.77 7.72
C PRO A 120 -23.23 -5.03 9.19
N GLU A 121 -23.38 -6.26 9.67
CA GLU A 121 -23.06 -6.69 11.03
C GLU A 121 -21.59 -7.05 11.23
N GLY A 122 -20.78 -7.06 10.16
CA GLY A 122 -19.39 -7.54 10.18
C GLY A 122 -19.23 -9.04 10.48
N ILE A 123 -18.00 -9.54 10.38
CA ILE A 123 -17.63 -10.89 10.84
C ILE A 123 -16.79 -10.70 12.10
N HIS A 124 -17.31 -11.07 13.28
CA HIS A 124 -16.62 -10.85 14.57
C HIS A 124 -16.11 -12.13 15.22
N ASP A 125 -16.71 -13.26 14.88
CA ASP A 125 -16.39 -14.58 15.40
C ASP A 125 -16.58 -15.66 14.31
N TRP A 126 -16.30 -16.91 14.67
CA TRP A 126 -16.43 -18.05 13.77
C TRP A 126 -17.88 -18.37 13.41
N ASP A 127 -18.83 -18.12 14.31
CA ASP A 127 -20.24 -18.30 14.02
C ASP A 127 -20.74 -17.26 13.01
N GLY A 128 -20.26 -16.02 13.10
CA GLY A 128 -20.46 -14.96 12.13
C GLY A 128 -19.87 -15.32 10.76
N TRP A 129 -18.68 -15.93 10.74
CA TRP A 129 -18.09 -16.43 9.51
C TRP A 129 -18.96 -17.52 8.85
N LYS A 130 -19.44 -18.51 9.63
CA LYS A 130 -20.37 -19.53 9.11
C LYS A 130 -21.64 -18.93 8.53
N ARG A 131 -22.25 -17.96 9.25
CA ARG A 131 -23.44 -17.25 8.75
C ARG A 131 -23.16 -16.54 7.44
N PHE A 132 -22.05 -15.80 7.32
CA PHE A 132 -21.65 -15.18 6.05
C PHE A 132 -21.51 -16.23 4.94
N ARG A 133 -20.82 -17.34 5.24
CA ARG A 133 -20.54 -18.40 4.27
C ARG A 133 -21.79 -19.10 3.73
N ASP A 134 -22.83 -19.23 4.55
CA ASP A 134 -24.11 -19.80 4.14
C ASP A 134 -24.85 -18.91 3.14
N HIS A 135 -24.74 -17.59 3.29
CA HIS A 135 -25.48 -16.60 2.50
C HIS A 135 -24.74 -16.15 1.23
N VAL A 136 -23.42 -16.29 1.18
CA VAL A 136 -22.65 -15.92 -0.02
C VAL A 136 -22.88 -16.91 -1.17
N ASP A 137 -22.91 -16.38 -2.40
CA ASP A 137 -22.96 -17.17 -3.62
C ASP A 137 -21.71 -18.07 -3.75
N GLU A 138 -21.92 -19.35 -4.03
CA GLU A 138 -20.84 -20.36 -4.05
C GLU A 138 -19.85 -20.10 -5.18
N LEU A 139 -20.32 -19.71 -6.37
CA LEU A 139 -19.48 -19.50 -7.53
C LEU A 139 -18.64 -18.24 -7.36
N LEU A 140 -19.26 -17.13 -6.96
CA LEU A 140 -18.56 -15.87 -6.72
C LEU A 140 -17.49 -16.04 -5.64
N PHE A 141 -17.84 -16.69 -4.52
CA PHE A 141 -16.91 -16.92 -3.43
C PHE A 141 -15.74 -17.83 -3.83
N THR A 142 -16.02 -18.90 -4.57
CA THR A 142 -14.97 -19.80 -5.07
C THR A 142 -14.04 -19.08 -6.05
N ASN A 143 -14.59 -18.25 -6.95
CA ASN A 143 -13.79 -17.45 -7.88
C ASN A 143 -12.81 -16.52 -7.16
N GLU A 144 -13.23 -15.89 -6.07
CA GLU A 144 -12.35 -15.04 -5.25
C GLU A 144 -11.29 -15.87 -4.51
N CYS A 145 -11.65 -17.02 -3.97
CA CYS A 145 -10.70 -17.90 -3.30
C CYS A 145 -9.62 -18.45 -4.23
N PHE A 146 -9.94 -18.58 -5.52
CA PHE A 146 -9.06 -19.12 -6.55
C PHE A 146 -8.22 -18.02 -7.23
N HIS A 147 -8.36 -16.77 -6.79
CA HIS A 147 -7.65 -15.65 -7.36
C HIS A 147 -6.12 -15.84 -7.29
N GLY A 148 -5.45 -15.63 -8.43
CA GLY A 148 -3.99 -15.79 -8.56
C GLY A 148 -3.53 -17.21 -8.93
N LEU A 149 -4.43 -18.19 -8.98
CA LEU A 149 -4.11 -19.53 -9.51
C LEU A 149 -4.12 -19.53 -11.05
N GLN A 150 -3.08 -20.09 -11.65
CA GLN A 150 -3.02 -20.34 -13.09
C GLN A 150 -3.86 -21.57 -13.45
N THR A 151 -3.63 -22.66 -12.72
CA THR A 151 -4.25 -23.97 -12.90
C THR A 151 -4.07 -24.79 -11.62
N ILE A 152 -4.81 -25.88 -11.51
CA ILE A 152 -4.76 -26.81 -10.39
C ILE A 152 -4.59 -28.24 -10.92
N LEU A 153 -3.73 -29.03 -10.28
CA LEU A 153 -3.61 -30.46 -10.53
C LEU A 153 -4.33 -31.23 -9.42
N LEU A 154 -5.49 -31.79 -9.76
CA LEU A 154 -6.41 -32.40 -8.81
C LEU A 154 -6.18 -33.90 -8.67
N ASP A 155 -5.89 -34.36 -7.46
CA ASP A 155 -6.02 -35.76 -7.07
C ASP A 155 -7.51 -36.09 -6.90
N ASP A 156 -8.05 -36.74 -7.93
CA ASP A 156 -9.45 -37.14 -8.04
C ASP A 156 -9.72 -38.53 -7.44
N GLY A 157 -8.71 -39.17 -6.85
CA GLY A 157 -8.83 -40.48 -6.22
C GLY A 157 -9.22 -40.43 -4.73
N LEU A 158 -9.41 -39.24 -4.16
CA LEU A 158 -9.87 -39.07 -2.77
C LEU A 158 -11.38 -39.39 -2.67
N ARG A 159 -11.72 -40.44 -1.93
CA ARG A 159 -13.10 -40.92 -1.77
C ARG A 159 -13.68 -40.50 -0.41
N TYR A 160 -14.89 -39.95 -0.44
CA TYR A 160 -15.73 -39.73 0.74
C TYR A 160 -16.78 -40.84 0.89
N GLU A 161 -17.54 -40.83 1.99
CA GLU A 161 -18.74 -41.67 2.08
C GLU A 161 -19.72 -41.38 0.94
N SER A 162 -20.52 -42.38 0.54
CA SER A 162 -21.33 -42.36 -0.69
C SER A 162 -22.38 -41.24 -0.76
N THR A 163 -22.62 -40.55 0.34
CA THR A 163 -23.56 -39.43 0.48
C THR A 163 -22.91 -38.08 0.13
N LEU A 164 -21.58 -37.99 0.09
CA LEU A 164 -20.83 -36.76 -0.17
C LEU A 164 -20.41 -36.68 -1.64
N LYS A 165 -20.77 -35.59 -2.31
CA LYS A 165 -20.47 -35.36 -3.72
C LYS A 165 -19.55 -34.16 -3.88
N THR A 166 -18.49 -34.33 -4.64
CA THR A 166 -17.60 -33.26 -5.08
C THR A 166 -17.97 -32.77 -6.47
N HIS A 167 -17.52 -31.57 -6.81
CA HIS A 167 -17.59 -31.03 -8.16
C HIS A 167 -16.66 -31.79 -9.11
N ASP A 168 -17.07 -31.91 -10.38
CA ASP A 168 -16.25 -32.51 -11.42
C ASP A 168 -14.97 -31.69 -11.65
N ILE A 169 -13.89 -32.31 -12.14
CA ILE A 169 -12.65 -31.59 -12.44
C ILE A 169 -12.89 -30.38 -13.35
N ARG A 170 -13.71 -30.53 -14.40
CA ARG A 170 -14.02 -29.46 -15.37
C ARG A 170 -14.87 -28.33 -14.80
N TRP A 171 -15.50 -28.54 -13.65
CA TRP A 171 -16.18 -27.45 -12.95
C TRP A 171 -15.21 -26.35 -12.53
N HIS A 172 -13.93 -26.67 -12.30
CA HIS A 172 -12.92 -25.69 -11.90
C HIS A 172 -12.44 -24.83 -13.08
N ASP A 173 -12.73 -25.21 -14.33
CA ASP A 173 -12.34 -24.46 -15.54
C ASP A 173 -12.82 -23.00 -15.49
N GLN A 174 -13.96 -22.74 -14.84
CA GLN A 174 -14.56 -21.41 -14.76
C GLN A 174 -13.82 -20.44 -13.83
N PHE A 175 -12.92 -20.92 -12.98
CA PHE A 175 -12.19 -20.11 -12.00
C PHE A 175 -10.69 -19.97 -12.31
N LEU A 176 -10.19 -20.71 -13.31
CA LEU A 176 -8.76 -20.85 -13.60
C LEU A 176 -8.42 -20.26 -14.96
N LYS A 177 -7.18 -19.78 -15.11
CA LYS A 177 -6.67 -19.26 -16.38
C LYS A 177 -6.30 -20.37 -17.37
N SER A 178 -6.10 -21.59 -16.88
CA SER A 178 -5.75 -22.75 -17.69
C SER A 178 -6.42 -24.01 -17.13
N PRO A 179 -6.89 -24.93 -18.00
CA PRO A 179 -7.64 -26.08 -17.56
C PRO A 179 -6.87 -26.92 -16.53
N PRO A 180 -7.54 -27.38 -15.47
CA PRO A 180 -6.97 -28.29 -14.49
C PRO A 180 -6.59 -29.62 -15.14
N LYS A 181 -5.68 -30.35 -14.49
CA LYS A 181 -5.25 -31.68 -14.90
C LYS A 181 -5.39 -32.67 -13.75
N ARG A 182 -5.44 -33.95 -14.10
CA ARG A 182 -5.63 -35.02 -13.13
C ARG A 182 -4.30 -35.48 -12.55
N ILE A 183 -4.28 -35.72 -11.25
CA ILE A 183 -3.28 -36.52 -10.56
C ILE A 183 -3.93 -37.85 -10.21
N MET A 184 -3.45 -38.94 -10.81
CA MET A 184 -4.08 -40.25 -10.62
C MET A 184 -3.54 -40.94 -9.37
N ARG A 185 -4.42 -41.25 -8.41
CA ARG A 185 -4.05 -41.99 -7.19
C ARG A 185 -3.96 -43.49 -7.47
N LEU A 186 -2.76 -44.05 -7.34
CA LEU A 186 -2.47 -45.43 -7.74
C LEU A 186 -3.25 -46.46 -6.93
N GLU A 187 -3.32 -46.30 -5.61
CA GLU A 187 -4.00 -47.24 -4.72
C GLU A 187 -5.51 -47.28 -5.00
N THR A 188 -6.13 -46.12 -5.27
CA THR A 188 -7.56 -46.02 -5.63
C THR A 188 -7.87 -46.80 -6.90
N VAL A 189 -7.03 -46.65 -7.94
CA VAL A 189 -7.17 -47.40 -9.20
C VAL A 189 -6.98 -48.90 -8.96
N ALA A 190 -5.99 -49.28 -8.17
CA ALA A 190 -5.73 -50.68 -7.83
C ALA A 190 -6.91 -51.32 -7.08
N GLU A 191 -7.53 -50.58 -6.16
CA GLU A 191 -8.74 -50.97 -5.43
C GLU A 191 -9.95 -51.09 -6.36
N GLU A 192 -10.16 -50.13 -7.28
CA GLU A 192 -11.29 -50.13 -8.24
C GLU A 192 -11.23 -51.31 -9.21
N LEU A 193 -10.04 -51.68 -9.65
CA LEU A 193 -9.84 -52.79 -10.57
C LEU A 193 -9.96 -54.16 -9.88
N MET A 194 -9.89 -54.21 -8.55
CA MET A 194 -9.97 -55.45 -7.77
C MET A 194 -11.43 -55.92 -7.62
N LEU A 195 -11.96 -56.52 -8.69
CA LEU A 195 -13.31 -57.06 -8.69
C LEU A 195 -13.40 -58.38 -7.90
N PRO A 196 -14.52 -58.66 -7.22
CA PRO A 196 -14.71 -59.91 -6.49
C PRO A 196 -14.45 -61.15 -7.36
N GLY A 197 -13.59 -62.05 -6.89
CA GLY A 197 -13.27 -63.31 -7.57
C GLY A 197 -12.21 -63.20 -8.68
N MET A 198 -11.68 -62.02 -8.99
CA MET A 198 -10.67 -61.84 -10.03
C MET A 198 -9.31 -62.43 -9.60
N PRO A 199 -8.66 -63.30 -10.39
CA PRO A 199 -7.30 -63.78 -10.09
C PRO A 199 -6.26 -62.66 -10.09
N PHE A 200 -5.20 -62.81 -9.29
CA PHE A 200 -4.12 -61.82 -9.16
C PHE A 200 -3.49 -61.47 -10.51
N GLU A 201 -3.23 -62.47 -11.36
CA GLU A 201 -2.57 -62.30 -12.64
C GLU A 201 -3.44 -61.47 -13.61
N ALA A 202 -4.76 -61.67 -13.58
CA ALA A 202 -5.72 -60.92 -14.38
C ALA A 202 -5.86 -59.47 -13.88
N TRP A 203 -5.96 -59.28 -12.56
CA TRP A 203 -5.98 -57.96 -11.93
C TRP A 203 -4.70 -57.19 -12.23
N SER A 204 -3.54 -57.83 -12.02
CA SER A 204 -2.24 -57.23 -12.25
C SER A 204 -2.08 -56.81 -13.71
N SER A 205 -2.52 -57.65 -14.67
CA SER A 205 -2.47 -57.32 -16.09
C SER A 205 -3.33 -56.10 -16.42
N LYS A 206 -4.54 -55.99 -15.85
CA LYS A 206 -5.41 -54.81 -16.01
C LYS A 206 -4.80 -53.56 -15.39
N PHE A 207 -4.25 -53.67 -14.18
CA PHE A 207 -3.58 -52.57 -13.50
C PHE A 207 -2.39 -52.04 -14.30
N PHE A 208 -1.55 -52.94 -14.84
CA PHE A 208 -0.45 -52.55 -15.73
C PHE A 208 -0.92 -51.86 -17.01
N ALA A 209 -1.99 -52.37 -17.64
CA ALA A 209 -2.55 -51.74 -18.83
C ALA A 209 -3.07 -50.33 -18.54
N GLU A 210 -3.72 -50.13 -17.39
CA GLU A 210 -4.22 -48.84 -16.96
C GLU A 210 -3.07 -47.86 -16.66
N ILE A 211 -2.02 -48.29 -15.96
CA ILE A 211 -0.81 -47.48 -15.75
C ILE A 211 -0.22 -47.05 -17.09
N LYS A 212 0.00 -47.99 -18.02
CA LYS A 212 0.58 -47.67 -19.34
C LYS A 212 -0.27 -46.65 -20.08
N SER A 213 -1.58 -46.84 -20.11
CA SER A 213 -2.52 -45.88 -20.71
C SER A 213 -2.40 -44.50 -20.05
N ALA A 214 -2.38 -44.45 -18.72
CA ALA A 214 -2.29 -43.21 -17.96
C ALA A 214 -0.96 -42.46 -18.15
N ILE A 215 0.16 -43.17 -18.32
CA ILE A 215 1.48 -42.58 -18.59
C ILE A 215 1.44 -41.74 -19.88
N TYR A 216 0.75 -42.21 -20.93
CA TYR A 216 0.66 -41.49 -22.20
C TYR A 216 -0.55 -40.55 -22.30
N ASN A 217 -1.51 -40.62 -21.37
CA ASN A 217 -2.70 -39.78 -21.37
C ASN A 217 -2.37 -38.30 -21.09
N ARG A 218 -2.75 -37.38 -21.98
CA ARG A 218 -2.46 -35.93 -21.83
C ARG A 218 -3.26 -35.23 -20.72
N ASP A 219 -4.33 -35.83 -20.22
CA ASP A 219 -5.14 -35.24 -19.15
C ASP A 219 -4.66 -35.62 -17.74
N ILE A 220 -3.79 -36.62 -17.65
CA ILE A 220 -3.13 -37.02 -16.39
C ILE A 220 -1.75 -36.35 -16.36
N ALA A 221 -1.57 -35.36 -15.49
CA ALA A 221 -0.30 -34.65 -15.35
C ALA A 221 0.72 -35.43 -14.51
N GLY A 222 0.24 -36.24 -13.57
CA GLY A 222 1.09 -36.97 -12.62
C GLY A 222 0.30 -38.02 -11.85
N PHE A 223 0.97 -38.62 -10.88
CA PHE A 223 0.44 -39.70 -10.06
C PHE A 223 0.65 -39.38 -8.59
N LYS A 224 -0.19 -39.94 -7.72
CA LYS A 224 -0.07 -39.84 -6.27
C LYS A 224 -0.09 -41.23 -5.66
N SER A 225 0.73 -41.40 -4.64
CA SER A 225 0.68 -42.53 -3.73
C SER A 225 0.29 -42.06 -2.33
N VAL A 226 -0.63 -42.80 -1.73
CA VAL A 226 -1.00 -42.69 -0.30
C VAL A 226 -0.42 -43.81 0.54
N ILE A 227 0.63 -44.49 0.05
CA ILE A 227 1.30 -45.61 0.75
C ILE A 227 1.75 -45.27 2.17
N GLY A 228 2.03 -43.98 2.45
CA GLY A 228 2.32 -43.49 3.81
C GLY A 228 1.19 -43.71 4.82
N TYR A 229 -0.08 -43.67 4.39
CA TYR A 229 -1.27 -44.02 5.18
C TYR A 229 -1.54 -45.54 5.22
N ARG A 230 -0.74 -46.34 4.49
CA ARG A 230 -0.93 -47.78 4.33
C ARG A 230 0.21 -48.52 5.02
N SER A 231 1.21 -48.92 4.26
CA SER A 231 2.37 -49.68 4.75
C SER A 231 3.56 -48.81 5.17
N GLY A 232 3.54 -47.51 4.87
CA GLY A 232 4.65 -46.59 5.16
C GLY A 232 5.55 -46.33 3.96
N LEU A 233 6.50 -45.40 4.14
CA LEU A 233 7.41 -44.94 3.08
C LEU A 233 8.68 -45.77 2.92
N GLU A 234 8.91 -46.80 3.76
CA GLU A 234 10.00 -47.75 3.54
C GLU A 234 9.60 -48.75 2.45
N ILE A 235 9.85 -48.38 1.20
CA ILE A 235 9.45 -49.15 0.02
C ILE A 235 10.64 -49.99 -0.44
N ALA A 236 10.47 -51.30 -0.47
CA ALA A 236 11.48 -52.18 -1.03
C ALA A 236 11.61 -51.96 -2.55
N PRO A 237 12.83 -51.96 -3.11
CA PRO A 237 13.05 -51.70 -4.54
C PRO A 237 12.52 -52.83 -5.44
N LEU A 238 12.34 -54.03 -4.87
CA LEU A 238 11.78 -55.19 -5.53
C LEU A 238 10.90 -55.94 -4.52
N VAL A 239 9.79 -56.49 -5.01
CA VAL A 239 8.94 -57.41 -4.26
C VAL A 239 8.74 -58.69 -5.06
N LEU A 240 8.81 -59.83 -4.37
CA LEU A 240 8.55 -61.13 -4.99
C LEU A 240 7.06 -61.20 -5.40
N SER A 241 6.80 -61.62 -6.64
CA SER A 241 5.43 -61.73 -7.17
C SER A 241 4.51 -62.59 -6.31
N TYR A 242 5.05 -63.65 -5.69
CA TYR A 242 4.31 -64.50 -4.75
C TYR A 242 3.89 -63.77 -3.48
N ALA A 243 4.71 -62.87 -2.93
CA ALA A 243 4.37 -62.09 -1.75
C ALA A 243 3.24 -61.08 -2.05
N ALA A 244 3.31 -60.40 -3.20
CA ALA A 244 2.24 -59.52 -3.68
C ALA A 244 0.92 -60.28 -3.93
N LYS A 245 1.01 -61.49 -4.50
CA LYS A 245 -0.15 -62.37 -4.71
C LYS A 245 -0.82 -62.75 -3.38
N ASN A 246 -0.04 -63.14 -2.37
CA ASN A 246 -0.58 -63.45 -1.05
C ASN A 246 -1.27 -62.23 -0.42
N GLY A 247 -0.68 -61.04 -0.56
CA GLY A 247 -1.29 -59.78 -0.11
C GLY A 247 -2.60 -59.46 -0.82
N TYR A 248 -2.66 -59.72 -2.12
CA TYR A 248 -3.87 -59.57 -2.94
C TYR A 248 -4.99 -60.52 -2.49
N GLU A 249 -4.68 -61.80 -2.30
CA GLU A 249 -5.65 -62.80 -1.85
C GLU A 249 -6.22 -62.46 -0.48
N LYS A 250 -5.37 -62.06 0.48
CA LYS A 250 -5.81 -61.57 1.80
C LYS A 250 -6.70 -60.34 1.70
N THR A 251 -6.36 -59.40 0.83
CA THR A 251 -7.16 -58.18 0.63
C THR A 251 -8.53 -58.53 0.04
N GLN A 252 -8.57 -59.47 -0.92
CA GLN A 252 -9.82 -59.90 -1.53
C GLN A 252 -10.73 -60.68 -0.56
N GLU A 253 -10.13 -61.49 0.32
CA GLU A 253 -10.87 -62.14 1.41
C GLU A 253 -11.50 -61.10 2.35
N LYS A 254 -10.71 -60.11 2.79
CA LYS A 254 -11.20 -59.01 3.62
C LYS A 254 -12.30 -58.20 2.92
N ALA A 255 -12.18 -57.96 1.61
CA ALA A 255 -13.19 -57.27 0.80
C ALA A 255 -14.53 -58.03 0.79
N ARG A 256 -14.50 -59.37 0.71
CA ARG A 256 -15.70 -60.22 0.76
C ARG A 256 -16.39 -60.20 2.12
N THR A 257 -15.62 -60.13 3.20
CA THR A 257 -16.16 -60.15 4.57
C THR A 257 -16.59 -58.78 5.10
N THR A 258 -16.26 -57.68 4.40
CA THR A 258 -16.60 -56.32 4.85
C THR A 258 -17.99 -55.91 4.37
N PRO A 259 -18.92 -55.52 5.27
CA PRO A 259 -20.25 -55.05 4.89
C PRO A 259 -20.19 -53.87 3.91
N GLY A 260 -20.88 -53.97 2.79
CA GLY A 260 -20.88 -52.94 1.73
C GLY A 260 -19.68 -53.00 0.77
N GLY A 261 -18.79 -53.99 0.91
CA GLY A 261 -17.71 -54.27 -0.05
C GLY A 261 -16.60 -53.22 -0.14
N LYS A 262 -16.58 -52.23 0.77
CA LYS A 262 -15.53 -51.20 0.82
C LYS A 262 -14.31 -51.74 1.57
N PHE A 263 -13.14 -51.63 0.97
CA PHE A 263 -11.86 -52.02 1.60
C PHE A 263 -10.76 -51.05 1.20
N ARG A 264 -9.61 -51.17 1.87
CA ARG A 264 -8.39 -50.41 1.60
C ARG A 264 -7.24 -51.38 1.44
N ILE A 265 -6.37 -51.18 0.45
CA ILE A 265 -5.15 -51.99 0.31
C ILE A 265 -4.13 -51.54 1.36
N ILE A 266 -3.94 -52.35 2.39
CA ILE A 266 -3.00 -52.07 3.50
C ILE A 266 -1.82 -53.05 3.56
N ASP A 267 -1.85 -54.12 2.77
CA ASP A 267 -0.77 -55.11 2.73
C ASP A 267 0.50 -54.49 2.13
N GLU A 268 1.63 -54.67 2.82
CA GLU A 268 2.92 -54.06 2.47
C GLU A 268 3.48 -54.58 1.15
N ALA A 269 3.42 -55.89 0.92
CA ALA A 269 3.95 -56.49 -0.30
C ALA A 269 3.12 -56.07 -1.52
N LEU A 270 1.79 -56.00 -1.37
CA LEU A 270 0.91 -55.54 -2.44
C LEU A 270 1.06 -54.04 -2.72
N ASN A 271 1.15 -53.19 -1.70
CA ASN A 271 1.40 -51.76 -1.90
C ASN A 271 2.77 -51.49 -2.55
N THR A 272 3.81 -52.18 -2.08
CA THR A 272 5.14 -52.13 -2.72
C THR A 272 5.03 -52.53 -4.19
N TYR A 273 4.32 -53.62 -4.49
CA TYR A 273 4.12 -54.09 -5.87
C TYR A 273 3.44 -53.03 -6.75
N ILE A 274 2.39 -52.36 -6.26
CA ILE A 274 1.67 -51.30 -6.97
C ILE A 274 2.63 -50.17 -7.34
N ILE A 275 3.44 -49.71 -6.38
CA ILE A 275 4.34 -48.57 -6.57
C ILE A 275 5.55 -48.94 -7.45
N THR A 276 6.20 -50.08 -7.22
CA THR A 276 7.34 -50.53 -8.05
C THR A 276 6.90 -50.87 -9.47
N SER A 277 5.67 -51.37 -9.66
CA SER A 277 5.08 -51.61 -10.97
C SER A 277 4.95 -50.32 -11.76
N PHE A 278 4.38 -49.28 -11.14
CA PHE A 278 4.32 -47.95 -11.74
C PHE A 278 5.72 -47.40 -12.06
N ALA A 279 6.63 -47.43 -11.08
CA ALA A 279 7.96 -46.86 -11.23
C ALA A 279 8.76 -47.54 -12.35
N THR A 280 8.63 -48.86 -12.48
CA THR A 280 9.25 -49.65 -13.54
C THR A 280 8.70 -49.25 -14.92
N GLU A 281 7.38 -49.10 -15.07
CA GLU A 281 6.79 -48.70 -16.34
C GLU A 281 7.07 -47.25 -16.70
N MET A 282 7.14 -46.36 -15.70
CA MET A 282 7.57 -44.97 -15.90
C MET A 282 9.04 -44.89 -16.33
N ALA A 283 9.93 -45.63 -15.67
CA ALA A 283 11.35 -45.68 -16.03
C ALA A 283 11.54 -46.16 -17.48
N LYS A 284 10.83 -47.22 -17.89
CA LYS A 284 10.80 -47.68 -19.29
C LYS A 284 10.28 -46.61 -20.24
N ALA A 285 9.16 -45.96 -19.91
CA ALA A 285 8.59 -44.92 -20.76
C ALA A 285 9.59 -43.77 -21.00
N ILE A 286 10.34 -43.37 -19.97
CA ILE A 286 11.40 -42.36 -20.08
C ILE A 286 12.57 -42.86 -20.95
N GLU A 287 13.01 -44.10 -20.76
CA GLU A 287 14.07 -44.74 -21.56
C GLU A 287 13.73 -44.74 -23.06
N PHE A 288 12.45 -44.97 -23.41
CA PHE A 288 11.95 -44.92 -24.78
C PHE A 288 11.62 -43.50 -25.29
N GLY A 289 12.14 -42.45 -24.64
CA GLY A 289 11.98 -41.05 -25.05
C GLY A 289 10.63 -40.42 -24.66
N GLY A 290 9.83 -41.12 -23.86
CA GLY A 290 8.62 -40.59 -23.26
C GLY A 290 8.91 -39.57 -22.16
N ARG A 291 7.90 -38.78 -21.82
CA ARG A 291 7.99 -37.77 -20.76
C ARG A 291 7.89 -38.43 -19.38
N GLY A 292 8.80 -38.10 -18.47
CA GLY A 292 8.66 -38.45 -17.06
C GLY A 292 7.53 -37.67 -16.39
N LYS A 293 6.47 -38.37 -15.97
CA LYS A 293 5.42 -37.79 -15.12
C LYS A 293 5.73 -38.08 -13.65
N PRO A 294 5.58 -37.10 -12.75
CA PRO A 294 5.98 -37.27 -11.36
C PRO A 294 5.04 -38.19 -10.58
N LEU A 295 5.62 -38.90 -9.61
CA LEU A 295 4.91 -39.59 -8.54
C LEU A 295 5.04 -38.80 -7.24
N GLN A 296 3.90 -38.34 -6.74
CA GLN A 296 3.78 -37.61 -5.48
C GLN A 296 3.62 -38.59 -4.31
N PHE A 297 4.35 -38.38 -3.22
CA PHE A 297 4.18 -39.12 -1.98
C PHE A 297 3.69 -38.18 -0.88
N HIS A 298 2.64 -38.58 -0.17
CA HIS A 298 2.26 -37.91 1.07
C HIS A 298 3.31 -38.19 2.14
N THR A 299 3.84 -37.14 2.77
CA THR A 299 4.84 -37.26 3.84
C THR A 299 4.51 -36.32 5.00
N GLY A 300 4.91 -36.68 6.22
CA GLY A 300 4.71 -35.82 7.39
C GLY A 300 3.26 -35.71 7.89
N LEU A 301 2.77 -34.48 8.00
CA LEU A 301 1.51 -34.11 8.66
C LEU A 301 0.29 -34.74 7.97
N GLY A 302 -0.60 -35.34 8.77
CA GLY A 302 -1.78 -36.06 8.30
C GLY A 302 -2.74 -36.38 9.44
N ASP A 303 -3.87 -37.01 9.11
CA ASP A 303 -4.92 -37.32 10.09
C ASP A 303 -4.56 -38.47 11.06
N SER A 304 -5.49 -38.83 11.94
CA SER A 304 -5.29 -39.85 12.97
C SER A 304 -4.98 -41.27 12.45
N ASP A 305 -5.29 -41.58 11.18
CA ASP A 305 -5.00 -42.88 10.56
C ASP A 305 -3.49 -43.03 10.29
N LEU A 306 -2.82 -41.92 10.02
CA LEU A 306 -1.40 -41.87 9.68
C LEU A 306 -0.49 -42.09 10.89
N LYS A 307 0.59 -42.86 10.69
CA LYS A 307 1.64 -43.06 11.70
C LYS A 307 2.84 -42.18 11.34
N LEU A 308 3.02 -41.08 12.07
CA LEU A 308 4.01 -40.04 11.76
C LEU A 308 5.45 -40.57 11.55
N LYS A 309 5.86 -41.61 12.29
CA LYS A 309 7.19 -42.23 12.14
C LYS A 309 7.38 -42.96 10.79
N ASN A 310 6.30 -43.47 10.20
CA ASN A 310 6.32 -44.25 8.96
C ASN A 310 6.28 -43.35 7.70
N VAL A 311 6.13 -42.05 7.88
CA VAL A 311 6.03 -41.06 6.79
C VAL A 311 7.16 -40.04 6.82
N ASN A 312 8.28 -40.38 7.45
CA ASN A 312 9.52 -39.64 7.29
C ASN A 312 10.04 -39.83 5.85
N PRO A 313 10.28 -38.75 5.10
CA PRO A 313 10.70 -38.83 3.70
C PRO A 313 12.02 -39.59 3.48
N VAL A 314 12.92 -39.66 4.47
CA VAL A 314 14.19 -40.43 4.37
C VAL A 314 13.96 -41.91 4.08
N LEU A 315 12.81 -42.45 4.50
CA LEU A 315 12.48 -43.86 4.25
C LEU A 315 12.34 -44.18 2.75
N LEU A 316 12.07 -43.17 1.90
CA LEU A 316 12.01 -43.31 0.45
C LEU A 316 13.38 -43.52 -0.21
N GLN A 317 14.49 -43.38 0.50
CA GLN A 317 15.82 -43.34 -0.10
C GLN A 317 16.13 -44.58 -0.95
N LYS A 318 15.84 -45.78 -0.44
CA LYS A 318 16.03 -47.05 -1.18
C LYS A 318 15.24 -47.08 -2.49
N PHE A 319 14.04 -46.50 -2.49
CA PHE A 319 13.18 -46.42 -3.68
C PHE A 319 13.68 -45.37 -4.67
N ILE A 320 14.11 -44.21 -4.18
CA ILE A 320 14.71 -43.15 -5.00
C ILE A 320 15.97 -43.68 -5.70
N ASP A 321 16.84 -44.39 -4.97
CA ASP A 321 18.06 -45.01 -5.50
C ASP A 321 17.77 -46.03 -6.61
N ALA A 322 16.67 -46.79 -6.48
CA ALA A 322 16.28 -47.82 -7.44
C ALA A 322 15.67 -47.24 -8.74
N TYR A 323 15.10 -46.03 -8.69
CA TYR A 323 14.42 -45.40 -9.82
C TYR A 323 14.91 -43.97 -10.07
N PRO A 324 16.21 -43.77 -10.38
CA PRO A 324 16.83 -42.45 -10.44
C PRO A 324 16.33 -41.57 -11.59
N THR A 325 15.61 -42.13 -12.56
CA THR A 325 15.01 -41.40 -13.69
C THR A 325 13.56 -40.99 -13.44
N VAL A 326 12.87 -41.64 -12.49
CA VAL A 326 11.45 -41.38 -12.21
C VAL A 326 11.34 -40.11 -11.37
N PRO A 327 10.62 -39.07 -11.80
CA PRO A 327 10.47 -37.87 -10.98
C PRO A 327 9.59 -38.13 -9.76
N ILE A 328 10.06 -37.72 -8.59
CA ILE A 328 9.43 -37.95 -7.29
C ILE A 328 9.16 -36.60 -6.62
N VAL A 329 7.96 -36.43 -6.09
CA VAL A 329 7.58 -35.22 -5.33
C VAL A 329 7.26 -35.61 -3.89
N ILE A 330 8.04 -35.08 -2.97
CA ILE A 330 7.77 -35.14 -1.53
C ILE A 330 6.77 -34.04 -1.22
N LEU A 331 5.57 -34.41 -0.77
CA LEU A 331 4.52 -33.44 -0.46
C LEU A 331 4.55 -32.99 1.01
N HIS A 332 3.97 -31.81 1.26
CA HIS A 332 3.59 -31.35 2.60
C HIS A 332 4.77 -31.01 3.52
N ALA A 333 5.86 -30.53 2.92
CA ALA A 333 7.11 -30.16 3.57
C ALA A 333 7.77 -31.30 4.35
N GLY A 334 7.28 -32.54 4.24
CA GLY A 334 7.64 -33.61 5.17
C GLY A 334 7.39 -33.30 6.64
N TYR A 335 6.58 -32.29 6.99
CA TYR A 335 6.52 -31.74 8.34
C TYR A 335 6.25 -32.81 9.42
N PRO A 336 7.05 -32.91 10.50
CA PRO A 336 8.10 -31.98 10.94
C PRO A 336 9.50 -32.25 10.38
N TYR A 337 9.67 -33.21 9.46
CA TYR A 337 10.94 -33.64 8.84
C TYR A 337 11.38 -32.77 7.64
N THR A 338 11.16 -31.46 7.72
CA THR A 338 11.36 -30.56 6.57
C THR A 338 12.82 -30.48 6.13
N ARG A 339 13.76 -30.56 7.07
CA ARG A 339 15.20 -30.56 6.74
C ARG A 339 15.62 -31.82 6.01
N GLU A 340 15.12 -32.98 6.44
CA GLU A 340 15.36 -34.26 5.78
C GLU A 340 14.77 -34.28 4.36
N ALA A 341 13.57 -33.73 4.18
CA ALA A 341 12.96 -33.57 2.88
C ALA A 341 13.82 -32.68 1.95
N GLY A 342 14.32 -31.56 2.48
CA GLY A 342 15.19 -30.64 1.76
C GLY A 342 16.54 -31.26 1.37
N TYR A 343 17.13 -32.05 2.27
CA TYR A 343 18.34 -32.84 1.98
C TYR A 343 18.12 -33.76 0.77
N LEU A 344 17.04 -34.55 0.75
CA LEU A 344 16.77 -35.46 -0.37
C LEU A 344 16.62 -34.71 -1.70
N ALA A 345 15.89 -33.60 -1.71
CA ALA A 345 15.74 -32.77 -2.91
C ALA A 345 17.05 -32.12 -3.37
N SER A 346 17.96 -31.80 -2.44
CA SER A 346 19.29 -31.27 -2.77
C SER A 346 20.21 -32.32 -3.40
N VAL A 347 20.18 -33.58 -2.94
CA VAL A 347 21.15 -34.61 -3.34
C VAL A 347 20.66 -35.47 -4.52
N TYR A 348 19.35 -35.70 -4.65
CA TYR A 348 18.80 -36.55 -5.71
C TYR A 348 18.27 -35.73 -6.88
N GLN A 349 18.74 -36.01 -8.10
CA GLN A 349 18.35 -35.27 -9.30
C GLN A 349 16.84 -35.31 -9.57
N ASN A 350 16.20 -36.44 -9.29
CA ASN A 350 14.81 -36.73 -9.59
C ASN A 350 13.83 -36.39 -8.45
N VAL A 351 14.30 -35.83 -7.33
CA VAL A 351 13.45 -35.50 -6.17
C VAL A 351 13.14 -34.01 -6.11
N TYR A 352 11.87 -33.71 -5.87
CA TYR A 352 11.31 -32.37 -5.73
C TYR A 352 10.57 -32.25 -4.40
N LEU A 353 10.51 -31.05 -3.85
CA LEU A 353 9.90 -30.78 -2.55
C LEU A 353 8.76 -29.78 -2.67
N ASP A 354 7.57 -30.20 -2.29
CA ASP A 354 6.44 -29.33 -2.00
C ASP A 354 6.37 -29.04 -0.51
N PHE A 355 6.02 -27.80 -0.16
CA PHE A 355 5.82 -27.37 1.22
C PHE A 355 4.47 -26.71 1.47
N GLY A 356 3.47 -27.05 0.65
CA GLY A 356 2.16 -26.41 0.64
C GLY A 356 1.31 -26.57 1.90
N LEU A 357 1.22 -27.80 2.40
CA LEU A 357 0.25 -28.18 3.45
C LEU A 357 0.36 -27.37 4.75
N VAL A 358 1.55 -26.84 5.08
CA VAL A 358 1.73 -26.06 6.31
C VAL A 358 0.92 -24.74 6.29
N PHE A 359 0.39 -24.38 5.12
CA PHE A 359 -0.54 -23.27 4.93
C PHE A 359 -1.97 -23.82 4.72
N PRO A 360 -2.94 -23.55 5.61
CA PRO A 360 -2.84 -22.76 6.84
C PRO A 360 -2.48 -23.57 8.10
N MET A 361 -2.13 -24.86 8.00
CA MET A 361 -2.08 -25.83 9.11
C MET A 361 -1.11 -25.53 10.26
N VAL A 362 -0.13 -24.66 10.07
CA VAL A 362 0.89 -24.32 11.09
C VAL A 362 0.82 -22.83 11.42
N SER A 363 1.19 -22.45 12.65
CA SER A 363 1.29 -21.04 13.07
C SER A 363 2.18 -20.22 12.13
N GLN A 364 2.01 -18.89 12.11
CA GLN A 364 2.81 -18.00 11.25
C GLN A 364 4.32 -18.22 11.42
N GLU A 365 4.81 -18.25 12.66
CA GLU A 365 6.24 -18.46 12.91
C GLU A 365 6.70 -19.84 12.42
N GLY A 366 5.87 -20.87 12.57
CA GLY A 366 6.17 -22.20 12.06
C GLY A 366 6.19 -22.26 10.53
N GLN A 367 5.28 -21.56 9.85
CA GLN A 367 5.31 -21.42 8.39
C GLN A 367 6.59 -20.76 7.91
N GLU A 368 6.97 -19.63 8.53
CA GLU A 368 8.21 -18.94 8.19
C GLU A 368 9.44 -19.82 8.47
N SER A 369 9.45 -20.56 9.58
CA SER A 369 10.50 -21.54 9.89
C SER A 369 10.59 -22.64 8.84
N VAL A 370 9.46 -23.17 8.37
CA VAL A 370 9.43 -24.20 7.32
C VAL A 370 9.99 -23.65 6.02
N VAL A 371 9.59 -22.46 5.59
CA VAL A 371 10.13 -21.85 4.36
C VAL A 371 11.64 -21.63 4.47
N ARG A 372 12.14 -21.16 5.62
CA ARG A 372 13.59 -21.04 5.86
C ARG A 372 14.30 -22.40 5.77
N GLN A 373 13.75 -23.45 6.37
CA GLN A 373 14.32 -24.81 6.31
C GLN A 373 14.29 -25.41 4.89
N VAL A 374 13.24 -25.14 4.11
CA VAL A 374 13.18 -25.56 2.70
C VAL A 374 14.30 -24.89 1.91
N LEU A 375 14.43 -23.56 2.02
CA LEU A 375 15.42 -22.78 1.29
C LEU A 375 16.86 -22.98 1.79
N GLU A 376 17.06 -23.56 2.98
CA GLU A 376 18.36 -23.88 3.56
C GLU A 376 19.19 -24.83 2.68
N LEU A 377 18.54 -25.83 2.07
CA LEU A 377 19.20 -26.86 1.25
C LEU A 377 18.55 -27.08 -0.12
N THR A 378 17.25 -26.85 -0.26
CA THR A 378 16.52 -27.22 -1.48
C THR A 378 16.79 -26.20 -2.58
N PRO A 379 17.25 -26.61 -3.77
CA PRO A 379 17.34 -25.69 -4.91
C PRO A 379 15.95 -25.13 -5.27
N SER A 380 15.83 -23.83 -5.54
CA SER A 380 14.54 -23.21 -5.93
C SER A 380 13.92 -23.89 -7.15
N SER A 381 14.74 -24.38 -8.07
CA SER A 381 14.33 -25.16 -9.26
C SER A 381 13.77 -26.55 -8.95
N LYS A 382 13.74 -26.96 -7.68
CA LYS A 382 13.18 -28.21 -7.16
C LYS A 382 12.18 -28.01 -6.02
N ALA A 383 12.12 -26.82 -5.45
CA ALA A 383 11.09 -26.41 -4.52
C ALA A 383 9.81 -26.03 -5.28
N MET A 384 8.66 -26.41 -4.74
CA MET A 384 7.34 -26.11 -5.27
C MET A 384 6.39 -25.79 -4.13
N TRP A 385 5.25 -25.19 -4.46
CA TRP A 385 4.19 -24.95 -3.50
C TRP A 385 2.83 -25.37 -4.08
N SER A 386 1.94 -25.83 -3.22
CA SER A 386 0.57 -26.20 -3.51
C SER A 386 -0.34 -25.80 -2.34
N THR A 387 -1.65 -25.71 -2.55
CA THR A 387 -2.56 -25.38 -1.45
C THR A 387 -2.91 -26.59 -0.58
N ASP A 388 -2.70 -27.80 -1.12
CA ASP A 388 -3.36 -29.02 -0.65
C ASP A 388 -4.88 -28.82 -0.43
N GLY A 389 -5.49 -27.96 -1.25
CA GLY A 389 -6.86 -27.53 -1.07
C GLY A 389 -7.81 -28.71 -1.18
N ASN A 390 -8.64 -28.92 -0.17
CA ASN A 390 -9.68 -29.95 -0.18
C ASN A 390 -10.95 -29.41 0.45
N ASN A 391 -12.08 -29.99 0.05
CA ASN A 391 -13.43 -29.75 0.58
C ASN A 391 -14.00 -28.34 0.37
N PHE A 392 -13.28 -27.30 0.78
CA PHE A 392 -13.73 -25.92 0.92
C PHE A 392 -12.78 -24.95 0.19
N ALA A 393 -13.35 -23.93 -0.46
CA ALA A 393 -12.60 -22.92 -1.20
C ALA A 393 -11.70 -22.06 -0.28
N GLU A 394 -12.12 -21.91 0.98
CA GLU A 394 -11.40 -21.20 2.04
C GLU A 394 -9.96 -21.69 2.22
N ARG A 395 -9.70 -22.99 2.03
CA ARG A 395 -8.35 -23.56 2.16
C ARG A 395 -7.42 -22.97 1.10
N TYR A 396 -7.89 -22.86 -0.13
CA TYR A 396 -7.13 -22.26 -1.24
C TYR A 396 -6.82 -20.78 -0.98
N PHE A 397 -7.82 -20.02 -0.50
CA PHE A 397 -7.66 -18.60 -0.18
C PHE A 397 -6.66 -18.38 0.95
N LEU A 398 -6.87 -19.06 2.08
CA LEU A 398 -6.02 -18.93 3.26
C LEU A 398 -4.59 -19.36 2.96
N ALA A 399 -4.41 -20.49 2.25
CA ALA A 399 -3.09 -20.99 1.90
C ALA A 399 -2.35 -19.98 1.00
N THR A 400 -3.00 -19.51 -0.07
CA THR A 400 -2.40 -18.54 -1.00
C THR A 400 -2.05 -17.22 -0.32
N HIS A 401 -2.96 -16.69 0.50
CA HIS A 401 -2.75 -15.43 1.21
C HIS A 401 -1.58 -15.53 2.19
N GLN A 402 -1.57 -16.55 3.05
CA GLN A 402 -0.54 -16.74 4.06
C GLN A 402 0.83 -17.05 3.43
N MET A 403 0.85 -17.82 2.34
CA MET A 403 2.07 -18.12 1.61
C MET A 403 2.72 -16.87 1.03
N ARG A 404 1.93 -15.99 0.38
CA ARG A 404 2.45 -14.73 -0.16
C ARG A 404 2.98 -13.82 0.95
N GLU A 405 2.28 -13.71 2.08
CA GLU A 405 2.77 -12.97 3.26
C GLU A 405 4.11 -13.51 3.77
N VAL A 406 4.22 -14.83 3.92
CA VAL A 406 5.43 -15.49 4.42
C VAL A 406 6.59 -15.35 3.43
N LEU A 407 6.34 -15.52 2.13
CA LEU A 407 7.38 -15.32 1.11
C LEU A 407 7.91 -13.89 1.12
N LYS A 408 7.05 -12.86 1.24
CA LYS A 408 7.53 -11.46 1.33
C LYS A 408 8.48 -11.27 2.51
N LYS A 409 8.09 -11.77 3.69
CA LYS A 409 8.91 -11.64 4.90
C LYS A 409 10.23 -12.41 4.78
N VAL A 410 10.17 -13.69 4.41
CA VAL A 410 11.37 -14.54 4.34
C VAL A 410 12.32 -14.07 3.24
N MET A 411 11.81 -13.71 2.05
CA MET A 411 12.65 -13.20 0.97
C MET A 411 13.25 -11.82 1.31
N GLY A 412 12.51 -10.94 1.99
CA GLY A 412 13.03 -9.68 2.50
C GLY A 412 14.13 -9.86 3.57
N GLU A 413 13.97 -10.86 4.44
CA GLU A 413 15.01 -11.23 5.41
C GLU A 413 16.25 -11.84 4.73
N ILE A 414 16.09 -12.71 3.73
CA ILE A 414 17.21 -13.27 2.96
C ILE A 414 17.95 -12.15 2.22
N HIS A 415 17.23 -11.21 1.59
CA HIS A 415 17.84 -10.05 0.92
C HIS A 415 18.72 -9.24 1.88
N THR A 416 18.23 -9.00 3.09
CA THR A 416 18.90 -8.15 4.08
C THR A 416 20.01 -8.86 4.86
N LYS A 417 19.82 -10.14 5.21
CA LYS A 417 20.76 -10.91 6.06
C LYS A 417 21.80 -11.69 5.26
N GLU A 418 21.42 -12.23 4.11
CA GLU A 418 22.27 -13.10 3.28
C GLU A 418 22.79 -12.37 2.03
N SER A 419 22.44 -11.09 1.85
CA SER A 419 22.89 -10.24 0.74
C SER A 419 22.56 -10.79 -0.66
N VAL A 420 21.49 -11.59 -0.78
CA VAL A 420 21.01 -12.10 -2.07
C VAL A 420 20.31 -10.98 -2.84
N TYR A 421 20.65 -10.78 -4.11
CA TYR A 421 20.04 -9.72 -4.92
C TYR A 421 18.57 -10.00 -5.23
N THR A 422 17.77 -8.94 -5.32
CA THR A 422 16.33 -9.02 -5.65
C THR A 422 16.06 -9.72 -6.98
N LYS A 423 16.98 -9.63 -7.94
CA LYS A 423 16.89 -10.34 -9.22
C LYS A 423 16.88 -11.87 -9.03
N ASP A 424 17.72 -12.38 -8.13
CA ASP A 424 17.91 -13.80 -7.90
C ASP A 424 16.74 -14.33 -7.06
N LEU A 425 16.30 -13.55 -6.07
CA LEU A 425 15.08 -13.82 -5.31
C LEU A 425 13.83 -13.85 -6.20
N SER A 426 13.77 -13.00 -7.23
CA SER A 426 12.67 -13.03 -8.21
C SER A 426 12.61 -14.36 -8.95
N SER A 427 13.76 -14.85 -9.42
CA SER A 427 13.86 -16.17 -10.04
C SER A 427 13.41 -17.27 -9.08
N MET A 428 13.89 -17.26 -7.83
CA MET A 428 13.47 -18.23 -6.80
C MET A 428 11.96 -18.23 -6.58
N VAL A 429 11.34 -17.06 -6.45
CA VAL A 429 9.88 -16.94 -6.29
C VAL A 429 9.14 -17.51 -7.50
N THR A 430 9.58 -17.16 -8.72
CA THR A 430 8.94 -17.67 -9.94
C THR A 430 9.13 -19.17 -10.12
N ASP A 431 10.26 -19.73 -9.65
CA ASP A 431 10.50 -21.17 -9.67
C ASP A 431 9.55 -21.91 -8.74
N ILE A 432 9.45 -21.45 -7.49
CA ILE A 432 8.61 -22.05 -6.45
C ILE A 432 7.13 -22.03 -6.84
N LEU A 433 6.65 -20.90 -7.34
CA LEU A 433 5.21 -20.71 -7.61
C LEU A 433 4.79 -21.19 -9.00
N PHE A 434 5.69 -21.25 -9.99
CA PHE A 434 5.33 -21.51 -11.38
C PHE A 434 6.31 -22.40 -12.14
N ASN A 435 7.57 -22.00 -12.33
CA ASN A 435 8.44 -22.63 -13.35
C ASN A 435 8.74 -24.10 -13.04
N THR A 436 9.00 -24.44 -11.78
CA THR A 436 9.35 -25.81 -11.39
C THR A 436 8.20 -26.76 -11.69
N ALA A 437 6.98 -26.42 -11.26
CA ALA A 437 5.79 -27.22 -11.54
C ALA A 437 5.46 -27.24 -13.04
N ASN A 438 5.51 -26.09 -13.72
CA ASN A 438 5.26 -26.01 -15.17
C ASN A 438 6.17 -26.97 -15.96
N LYS A 439 7.46 -26.98 -15.62
CA LYS A 439 8.48 -27.85 -16.23
C LYS A 439 8.28 -29.31 -15.85
N LEU A 440 8.08 -29.62 -14.57
CA LEU A 440 7.96 -30.99 -14.06
C LEU A 440 6.70 -31.71 -14.58
N TYR A 441 5.56 -31.03 -14.60
CA TYR A 441 4.29 -31.61 -15.05
C TYR A 441 4.01 -31.43 -16.54
N GLY A 442 4.70 -30.50 -17.21
CA GLY A 442 4.65 -30.41 -18.68
C GLY A 442 3.47 -29.66 -19.21
N LEU A 443 3.11 -28.62 -18.49
CA LEU A 443 1.87 -27.90 -18.73
C LEU A 443 2.01 -26.97 -19.93
N GLY A 444 3.26 -26.60 -20.30
CA GLY A 444 3.54 -25.74 -21.45
C GLY A 444 2.95 -24.34 -21.28
N LEU A 445 2.77 -23.90 -20.04
CA LEU A 445 2.16 -22.61 -19.72
C LEU A 445 3.21 -21.51 -19.76
N GLU A 446 2.79 -20.31 -20.16
CA GLU A 446 3.67 -19.15 -20.21
C GLU A 446 3.58 -18.37 -18.90
N LEU A 447 4.73 -18.09 -18.26
CA LEU A 447 4.78 -17.24 -17.09
C LEU A 447 4.45 -15.81 -17.50
N ARG A 448 3.32 -15.30 -17.02
CA ARG A 448 2.89 -13.91 -17.25
C ARG A 448 2.65 -13.21 -15.93
N ILE A 449 3.66 -12.45 -15.51
CA ILE A 449 3.53 -11.50 -14.41
C ILE A 449 3.27 -10.14 -15.04
N PRO A 450 2.12 -9.51 -14.74
CA PRO A 450 1.87 -8.17 -15.23
C PRO A 450 2.99 -7.27 -14.70
N PRO A 451 3.56 -6.38 -15.53
CA PRO A 451 4.45 -5.35 -14.98
C PRO A 451 3.73 -4.63 -13.85
N PRO A 452 4.45 -4.23 -12.79
CA PRO A 452 3.91 -3.26 -11.86
C PRO A 452 3.42 -2.15 -12.75
N LEU A 453 2.13 -1.86 -12.64
CA LEU A 453 1.54 -0.83 -13.46
C LEU A 453 2.39 0.41 -13.21
N LEU A 454 3.26 0.77 -14.17
CA LEU A 454 3.64 2.16 -14.37
C LEU A 454 2.27 2.79 -14.52
N LYS A 455 1.76 3.39 -13.44
CA LYS A 455 0.39 3.87 -13.40
C LYS A 455 0.25 4.96 -14.46
N GLN A 456 -0.04 4.55 -15.70
CA GLN A 456 -1.11 5.18 -16.44
C GLN A 456 -2.29 5.16 -15.49
N LYS A 457 -2.87 6.35 -15.35
CA LYS A 457 -4.09 6.62 -14.62
C LYS A 457 -5.11 5.52 -14.93
N GLU A 458 -5.22 4.52 -14.09
CA GLU A 458 -6.51 3.92 -13.81
C GLU A 458 -6.85 4.31 -12.38
N PRO A 459 -8.12 4.71 -12.19
CA PRO A 459 -8.55 5.37 -10.99
C PRO A 459 -8.20 4.46 -9.82
N VAL A 460 -7.64 5.07 -8.77
CA VAL A 460 -7.87 4.60 -7.41
C VAL A 460 -9.33 4.14 -7.40
N ALA A 461 -9.62 2.86 -7.13
CA ALA A 461 -10.99 2.41 -6.82
C ALA A 461 -11.61 3.58 -6.07
N PRO A 462 -12.73 4.19 -6.55
CA PRO A 462 -13.12 5.53 -6.14
C PRO A 462 -12.82 5.57 -4.67
N ILE A 463 -11.95 6.50 -4.25
CA ILE A 463 -11.82 6.78 -2.84
C ILE A 463 -13.29 6.96 -2.48
N VAL A 464 -13.88 5.94 -1.86
CA VAL A 464 -15.11 6.14 -1.15
C VAL A 464 -14.57 7.14 -0.18
N GLU A 465 -14.88 8.41 -0.43
CA GLU A 465 -14.66 9.45 0.53
C GLU A 465 -15.35 8.88 1.73
N GLU A 466 -14.58 8.22 2.59
CA GLU A 466 -15.08 7.72 3.84
C GLU A 466 -15.46 9.02 4.51
N LYS A 467 -16.77 9.29 4.49
CA LYS A 467 -17.34 10.56 4.89
C LYS A 467 -16.81 10.83 6.27
N ILE A 468 -15.78 11.68 6.37
CA ILE A 468 -15.25 12.00 7.67
C ILE A 468 -16.28 12.96 8.23
N ILE A 469 -17.10 12.46 9.15
CA ILE A 469 -18.25 13.18 9.66
C ILE A 469 -17.73 14.42 10.40
N ALA A 470 -18.31 15.58 10.14
CA ALA A 470 -18.04 16.78 10.94
C ALA A 470 -18.53 16.53 12.39
N PRO A 471 -18.07 17.29 13.40
CA PRO A 471 -18.55 17.12 14.77
C PRO A 471 -20.08 17.25 14.80
N SER A 472 -20.76 16.34 15.51
CA SER A 472 -22.23 16.41 15.63
C SER A 472 -22.65 17.65 16.42
N SER A 473 -23.88 18.12 16.21
CA SER A 473 -24.45 19.23 16.98
C SER A 473 -24.40 19.00 18.49
N ALA A 474 -24.66 17.77 18.94
CA ALA A 474 -24.62 17.40 20.35
C ALA A 474 -23.21 17.55 20.96
N GLU A 475 -22.18 17.13 20.23
CA GLU A 475 -20.79 17.31 20.67
C GLU A 475 -20.38 18.78 20.68
N SER A 476 -20.79 19.52 19.65
CA SER A 476 -20.53 20.97 19.54
C SER A 476 -21.17 21.74 20.69
N LEU A 477 -22.43 21.45 21.03
CA LEU A 477 -23.12 22.05 22.17
C LEU A 477 -22.41 21.74 23.48
N LYS A 478 -21.98 20.49 23.70
CA LYS A 478 -21.25 20.11 24.92
C LYS A 478 -19.94 20.87 25.09
N TRP A 479 -19.18 21.05 24.02
CA TRP A 479 -17.95 21.85 24.04
C TRP A 479 -18.25 23.33 24.30
N LEU A 480 -19.28 23.87 23.66
CA LEU A 480 -19.70 25.26 23.83
C LEU A 480 -20.17 25.53 25.27
N GLU A 481 -21.00 24.66 25.85
CA GLU A 481 -21.43 24.74 27.25
C GLU A 481 -20.26 24.75 28.22
N LYS A 482 -19.30 23.82 28.03
CA LYS A 482 -18.08 23.76 28.83
C LYS A 482 -17.26 25.05 28.71
N PHE A 483 -17.16 25.61 27.51
CA PHE A 483 -16.45 26.87 27.29
C PHE A 483 -17.15 28.05 28.00
N LEU A 484 -18.47 28.17 27.85
CA LEU A 484 -19.28 29.25 28.45
C LEU A 484 -19.35 29.17 29.97
N ALA A 485 -19.25 27.96 30.55
CA ALA A 485 -19.15 27.78 32.00
C ALA A 485 -17.92 28.49 32.60
N ASN A 486 -16.80 28.46 31.87
CA ASN A 486 -15.55 29.10 32.26
C ASN A 486 -15.44 30.56 31.80
N HIS A 487 -16.18 30.95 30.75
CA HIS A 487 -16.11 32.26 30.12
C HIS A 487 -17.49 32.94 30.05
N LYS A 488 -17.91 33.52 31.18
CA LYS A 488 -19.19 34.26 31.27
C LYS A 488 -19.11 35.62 30.57
N GLY A 489 -20.16 35.98 29.82
CA GLY A 489 -20.31 37.29 29.18
C GLY A 489 -20.05 37.31 27.66
N ILE A 490 -19.90 36.14 27.03
CA ILE A 490 -19.81 36.03 25.58
C ILE A 490 -21.17 36.31 24.94
N GLU A 491 -21.20 37.24 23.98
CA GLU A 491 -22.40 37.65 23.25
C GLU A 491 -22.34 37.26 21.75
N TYR A 492 -21.13 37.07 21.22
CA TYR A 492 -20.87 36.85 19.80
C TYR A 492 -19.92 35.68 19.57
N LEU A 493 -20.20 34.91 18.52
CA LEU A 493 -19.34 33.85 18.03
C LEU A 493 -18.83 34.22 16.63
N ARG A 494 -17.51 34.17 16.43
CA ARG A 494 -16.85 34.38 15.14
C ARG A 494 -16.55 33.01 14.51
N LEU A 495 -17.22 32.74 13.39
CA LEU A 495 -17.04 31.55 12.57
C LEU A 495 -15.93 31.83 11.56
N ASN A 496 -14.80 31.13 11.68
CA ASN A 496 -13.59 31.41 10.92
C ASN A 496 -13.22 30.25 9.99
N TRP A 497 -12.71 30.55 8.79
CA TRP A 497 -12.13 29.56 7.87
C TRP A 497 -11.01 30.18 7.04
N LEU A 498 -10.06 29.35 6.59
CA LEU A 498 -9.05 29.78 5.62
C LEU A 498 -9.49 29.41 4.21
N ASP A 499 -9.39 30.37 3.29
CA ASP A 499 -9.54 30.12 1.86
C ASP A 499 -8.21 29.70 1.20
N TYR A 500 -8.22 29.43 -0.11
CA TYR A 500 -7.04 29.00 -0.85
C TYR A 500 -5.96 30.10 -1.01
N SER A 501 -6.30 31.37 -0.80
CA SER A 501 -5.34 32.49 -0.74
C SER A 501 -4.58 32.55 0.60
N GLY A 502 -4.99 31.75 1.59
CA GLY A 502 -4.42 31.79 2.94
C GLY A 502 -4.99 32.91 3.81
N ILE A 503 -6.07 33.57 3.37
CA ILE A 503 -6.71 34.65 4.11
C ILE A 503 -7.72 34.07 5.11
N LEU A 504 -7.67 34.57 6.36
CA LEU A 504 -8.65 34.25 7.39
C LEU A 504 -9.96 34.99 7.12
N ARG A 505 -10.98 34.22 6.75
CA ARG A 505 -12.34 34.71 6.57
C ARG A 505 -13.13 34.51 7.85
N ALA A 506 -14.05 35.44 8.14
CA ALA A 506 -14.84 35.43 9.35
C ALA A 506 -16.29 35.88 9.11
N ARG A 507 -17.22 35.26 9.85
CA ARG A 507 -18.60 35.76 10.03
C ARG A 507 -18.91 35.83 11.52
N VAL A 508 -19.53 36.92 11.95
CA VAL A 508 -19.89 37.12 13.36
C VAL A 508 -21.38 36.91 13.53
N VAL A 509 -21.75 35.98 14.41
CA VAL A 509 -23.15 35.69 14.76
C VAL A 509 -23.40 35.96 16.24
N LYS A 510 -24.66 36.21 16.61
CA LYS A 510 -25.06 36.26 18.03
C LYS A 510 -24.95 34.87 18.63
N LEU A 511 -24.43 34.77 19.86
CA LEU A 511 -24.28 33.49 20.55
C LEU A 511 -25.62 32.74 20.66
N ARG A 512 -26.72 33.45 20.95
CA ARG A 512 -28.06 32.86 20.97
C ARG A 512 -28.46 32.25 19.63
N HIS A 513 -28.15 32.92 18.51
CA HIS A 513 -28.44 32.38 17.19
C HIS A 513 -27.60 31.13 16.91
N ALA A 514 -26.32 31.13 17.28
CA ALA A 514 -25.46 29.96 17.17
C ALA A 514 -25.99 28.76 17.96
N ILE A 515 -26.44 28.95 19.20
CA ILE A 515 -27.04 27.90 20.04
C ILE A 515 -28.31 27.36 19.37
N ASN A 516 -29.24 28.25 18.98
CA ASN A 516 -30.46 27.83 18.30
C ASN A 516 -30.17 27.00 17.04
N GLN A 517 -29.20 27.41 16.20
CA GLN A 517 -28.85 26.66 14.99
C GLN A 517 -28.24 25.29 15.29
N LEU A 518 -27.41 25.18 16.34
CA LEU A 518 -26.88 23.88 16.76
C LEU A 518 -27.98 22.98 17.37
N GLU A 519 -28.99 23.54 18.02
CA GLU A 519 -30.13 22.78 18.53
C GLU A 519 -31.08 22.31 17.41
N GLU A 520 -31.25 23.12 16.36
CA GLU A 520 -32.18 22.87 15.25
C GLU A 520 -31.58 22.03 14.12
N ASN A 521 -30.30 22.23 13.78
CA ASN A 521 -29.66 21.58 12.65
C ASN A 521 -28.87 20.36 13.13
N GLU A 522 -29.22 19.15 12.70
CA GLU A 522 -28.52 17.92 13.08
C GLU A 522 -27.10 17.81 12.46
N ASP A 523 -26.85 18.53 11.36
CA ASP A 523 -25.58 18.53 10.62
C ASP A 523 -24.46 19.35 11.28
N GLY A 524 -24.76 20.07 12.36
CA GLY A 524 -23.82 20.95 13.06
C GLY A 524 -23.61 22.31 12.41
N SER A 525 -24.29 22.64 11.31
CA SER A 525 -24.08 23.90 10.61
C SER A 525 -24.75 25.08 11.32
N ILE A 526 -24.10 26.25 11.26
CA ILE A 526 -24.65 27.50 11.83
C ILE A 526 -25.04 28.49 10.74
N LEU A 527 -24.29 28.59 9.65
CA LEU A 527 -24.44 29.66 8.68
C LEU A 527 -24.09 29.21 7.25
N GLY A 528 -24.92 29.60 6.29
CA GLY A 528 -24.61 29.51 4.86
C GLY A 528 -23.74 30.68 4.38
N VAL A 529 -22.78 30.39 3.52
CA VAL A 529 -21.93 31.36 2.81
C VAL A 529 -21.89 31.04 1.32
N THR A 530 -21.63 32.03 0.48
CA THR A 530 -21.54 31.80 -0.98
C THR A 530 -20.41 30.82 -1.33
N LYS A 531 -20.63 29.97 -2.34
CA LYS A 531 -19.60 29.05 -2.85
C LYS A 531 -18.34 29.75 -3.36
N ALA A 532 -18.47 31.02 -3.77
CA ALA A 532 -17.34 31.86 -4.13
C ALA A 532 -16.32 32.03 -3.00
N THR A 533 -16.67 31.78 -1.74
CA THR A 533 -15.81 32.09 -0.59
C THR A 533 -14.43 31.42 -0.60
N LEU A 534 -14.25 30.30 -1.30
CA LEU A 534 -12.96 29.62 -1.44
C LEU A 534 -12.13 30.10 -2.64
N TYR A 535 -12.73 30.95 -3.49
CA TYR A 535 -12.21 31.46 -4.76
C TYR A 535 -12.05 32.99 -4.78
N LEU A 536 -12.41 33.66 -3.69
CA LEU A 536 -12.27 35.11 -3.57
C LEU A 536 -10.85 35.46 -3.14
N LEU A 537 -10.25 36.42 -3.84
CA LEU A 537 -8.98 37.02 -3.48
C LEU A 537 -9.16 38.10 -2.39
N ALA A 538 -8.06 38.72 -1.95
CA ALA A 538 -8.08 39.82 -0.98
C ALA A 538 -8.95 41.00 -1.43
N ASN A 539 -8.94 41.32 -2.73
CA ASN A 539 -9.70 42.41 -3.34
C ASN A 539 -11.12 42.00 -3.78
N CYS A 540 -11.62 40.84 -3.33
CA CYS A 540 -12.90 40.26 -3.74
C CYS A 540 -13.03 39.91 -5.23
N TYR A 541 -11.92 39.89 -5.98
CA TYR A 541 -11.91 39.27 -7.30
C TYR A 541 -12.17 37.77 -7.16
N MET A 542 -13.04 37.22 -8.01
CA MET A 542 -13.38 35.80 -7.98
C MET A 542 -12.56 35.08 -9.05
N SER A 543 -11.79 34.08 -8.66
CA SER A 543 -11.04 33.25 -9.60
C SER A 543 -11.96 32.35 -10.43
N GLU A 544 -11.38 31.76 -11.48
CA GLU A 544 -12.05 30.72 -12.27
C GLU A 544 -12.51 29.54 -11.37
N GLY A 545 -13.64 28.92 -11.71
CA GLY A 545 -14.30 27.88 -10.91
C GLY A 545 -15.13 28.40 -9.73
N GLY A 546 -14.98 29.67 -9.34
CA GLY A 546 -15.85 30.32 -8.36
C GLY A 546 -17.25 30.58 -8.90
N THR A 547 -18.26 30.50 -8.03
CA THR A 547 -19.65 30.82 -8.39
C THR A 547 -20.37 31.53 -7.25
N ALA A 548 -21.16 32.55 -7.61
CA ALA A 548 -22.07 33.22 -6.69
C ALA A 548 -23.37 32.41 -6.44
N VAL A 549 -23.62 31.37 -7.25
CA VAL A 549 -24.83 30.54 -7.18
C VAL A 549 -24.61 29.36 -6.23
N GLY A 550 -25.56 29.17 -5.32
CA GLY A 550 -25.52 28.13 -4.29
C GLY A 550 -24.79 28.56 -3.02
N GLU A 551 -24.84 27.70 -2.01
CA GLU A 551 -24.26 27.94 -0.69
C GLU A 551 -23.32 26.82 -0.25
N PHE A 552 -22.35 27.18 0.57
CA PHE A 552 -21.65 26.27 1.46
C PHE A 552 -22.09 26.54 2.89
N ARG A 553 -22.15 25.49 3.71
CA ARG A 553 -22.53 25.59 5.11
C ARG A 553 -21.30 25.52 6.00
N LEU A 554 -21.19 26.45 6.94
CA LEU A 554 -20.12 26.50 7.92
C LEU A 554 -20.47 25.65 9.13
N VAL A 555 -19.63 24.66 9.40
CA VAL A 555 -19.77 23.76 10.55
C VAL A 555 -18.64 24.05 11.55
N PRO A 556 -18.90 24.74 12.67
CA PRO A 556 -17.89 25.07 13.67
C PRO A 556 -17.36 23.82 14.37
N ASP A 557 -16.05 23.72 14.48
CA ASP A 557 -15.36 22.74 15.32
C ASP A 557 -15.19 23.33 16.71
N MET A 558 -16.16 23.12 17.60
CA MET A 558 -16.15 23.71 18.94
C MET A 558 -14.98 23.25 19.82
N SER A 559 -14.23 22.21 19.43
CA SER A 559 -12.96 21.88 20.09
C SER A 559 -11.88 22.95 19.89
N SER A 560 -12.02 23.79 18.86
CA SER A 560 -11.13 24.91 18.53
C SER A 560 -11.55 26.25 19.15
N ILE A 561 -12.63 26.28 19.94
CA ILE A 561 -13.17 27.54 20.47
C ILE A 561 -12.19 28.24 21.42
N ARG A 562 -11.95 29.53 21.17
CA ARG A 562 -11.07 30.40 21.98
C ARG A 562 -11.72 31.75 22.22
N LEU A 563 -11.26 32.47 23.25
CA LEU A 563 -11.61 33.88 23.44
C LEU A 563 -11.02 34.72 22.30
N HIS A 564 -11.77 35.69 21.78
CA HIS A 564 -11.21 36.62 20.80
C HIS A 564 -10.46 37.78 21.51
N PRO A 565 -9.33 38.28 20.97
CA PRO A 565 -8.53 39.34 21.63
C PRO A 565 -9.27 40.69 21.80
N HIS A 566 -10.31 40.96 21.00
CA HIS A 566 -11.10 42.19 21.07
C HIS A 566 -11.76 42.41 22.44
N LYS A 567 -11.37 43.51 23.09
CA LYS A 567 -11.99 44.10 24.28
C LYS A 567 -12.16 45.59 24.01
N ARG A 568 -13.30 46.19 24.37
CA ARG A 568 -13.46 47.65 24.29
C ARG A 568 -12.69 48.32 25.43
N ASP A 569 -12.18 49.52 25.19
CA ASP A 569 -11.49 50.29 26.23
C ASP A 569 -12.42 50.53 27.42
N GLY A 570 -11.93 50.19 28.62
CA GLY A 570 -12.69 50.26 29.88
C GLY A 570 -13.54 49.02 30.20
N GLU A 571 -13.71 48.06 29.27
CA GLU A 571 -14.40 46.80 29.57
C GLU A 571 -13.44 45.77 30.19
N THR A 572 -13.89 45.11 31.26
CA THR A 572 -13.10 44.10 31.97
C THR A 572 -13.09 42.73 31.27
N ARG A 573 -13.98 42.50 30.29
CA ARG A 573 -14.15 41.21 29.59
C ARG A 573 -14.46 41.39 28.12
N GLY A 574 -13.93 40.49 27.29
CA GLY A 574 -14.27 40.42 25.86
C GLY A 574 -15.62 39.75 25.64
N LYS A 575 -16.39 40.23 24.67
CA LYS A 575 -17.73 39.72 24.32
C LYS A 575 -17.73 38.71 23.18
N HIS A 576 -16.58 38.44 22.58
CA HIS A 576 -16.43 37.62 21.38
C HIS A 576 -15.65 36.33 21.70
N ALA A 577 -16.13 35.21 21.16
CA ALA A 577 -15.37 33.97 21.02
C ALA A 577 -15.13 33.68 19.53
N SER A 578 -14.06 32.95 19.21
CA SER A 578 -13.70 32.54 17.84
C SER A 578 -13.65 31.03 17.75
N VAL A 579 -14.07 30.49 16.61
CA VAL A 579 -14.04 29.04 16.32
C VAL A 579 -13.68 28.80 14.86
N MET A 580 -12.89 27.77 14.58
CA MET A 580 -12.57 27.34 13.22
C MET A 580 -13.67 26.43 12.66
N CYS A 581 -13.99 26.59 11.39
CA CYS A 581 -15.07 25.87 10.73
C CYS A 581 -14.55 24.88 9.69
N TYR A 582 -15.24 23.76 9.56
CA TYR A 582 -15.29 22.97 8.33
C TYR A 582 -16.33 23.57 7.37
N ILE A 583 -16.28 23.13 6.12
CA ILE A 583 -17.17 23.59 5.05
C ILE A 583 -17.88 22.36 4.46
N GLN A 584 -19.20 22.45 4.35
CA GLN A 584 -20.07 21.44 3.74
C GLN A 584 -20.86 22.03 2.57
N ASP A 585 -21.40 21.17 1.71
CA ASP A 585 -22.32 21.58 0.65
C ASP A 585 -23.78 21.66 1.14
N GLU A 586 -24.69 22.00 0.22
CA GLU A 586 -26.14 22.06 0.45
C GLU A 586 -26.76 20.70 0.80
N SER A 587 -26.06 19.59 0.50
CA SER A 587 -26.49 18.24 0.86
C SER A 587 -26.00 17.83 2.25
N HIS A 588 -25.44 18.77 3.02
CA HIS A 588 -24.88 18.56 4.36
C HIS A 588 -23.65 17.64 4.36
N GLU A 589 -22.98 17.51 3.21
CA GLU A 589 -21.82 16.63 3.05
C GLU A 589 -20.51 17.44 3.08
N PRO A 590 -19.44 16.93 3.72
CA PRO A 590 -18.12 17.56 3.69
C PRO A 590 -17.60 17.70 2.26
N ILE A 591 -17.12 18.90 1.89
CA ILE A 591 -16.55 19.10 0.54
C ILE A 591 -15.08 18.68 0.48
N GLY A 592 -14.69 18.07 -0.64
CA GLY A 592 -13.31 17.66 -0.92
C GLY A 592 -12.30 18.83 -0.87
N ILE A 593 -12.75 20.06 -1.10
CA ILE A 593 -11.90 21.24 -1.24
C ILE A 593 -11.72 22.05 0.06
N CYS A 594 -12.29 21.63 1.18
CA CYS A 594 -12.11 22.33 2.45
C CYS A 594 -10.66 22.18 2.95
N PRO A 595 -9.84 23.26 3.11
CA PRO A 595 -8.44 23.13 3.53
C PRO A 595 -8.25 22.41 4.87
N ARG A 596 -9.06 22.78 5.88
CA ARG A 596 -9.09 22.10 7.19
C ARG A 596 -9.46 20.61 7.05
N GLY A 597 -10.39 20.30 6.16
CA GLY A 597 -10.78 18.92 5.83
C GLY A 597 -9.67 18.11 5.15
N ILE A 598 -8.93 18.72 4.23
CA ILE A 598 -7.77 18.13 3.55
C ILE A 598 -6.69 17.73 4.57
N LEU A 599 -6.38 18.58 5.55
CA LEU A 599 -5.45 18.23 6.64
C LEU A 599 -5.96 17.04 7.45
N ARG A 600 -7.24 17.05 7.84
CA ARG A 600 -7.85 15.94 8.61
C ARG A 600 -7.75 14.61 7.88
N ARG A 601 -8.05 14.57 6.57
CA ARG A 601 -7.90 13.36 5.73
C ARG A 601 -6.43 12.93 5.60
N SER A 602 -5.50 13.87 5.51
CA SER A 602 -4.06 13.57 5.41
C SER A 602 -3.54 12.91 6.68
N LEU A 603 -3.97 13.39 7.86
CA LEU A 603 -3.66 12.76 9.15
C LEU A 603 -4.25 11.36 9.29
N LYS A 604 -5.49 11.16 8.84
CA LYS A 604 -6.12 9.83 8.85
C LYS A 604 -5.30 8.82 8.04
N ARG A 605 -4.85 9.19 6.85
CA ARG A 605 -4.03 8.31 6.00
C ARG A 605 -2.64 8.06 6.55
N ALA A 606 -2.06 9.05 7.22
CA ALA A 606 -0.83 8.84 7.97
C ALA A 606 -1.03 7.73 9.03
N SER A 607 -2.18 7.70 9.70
CA SER A 607 -2.50 6.64 10.67
C SER A 607 -2.66 5.25 10.04
N GLU A 608 -3.21 5.16 8.82
CA GLU A 608 -3.40 3.90 8.09
C GLU A 608 -2.06 3.23 7.72
N VAL A 609 -1.01 4.02 7.50
CA VAL A 609 0.37 3.50 7.28
C VAL A 609 1.16 3.33 8.59
N GLY A 610 0.48 3.46 9.73
CA GLY A 610 1.04 3.28 11.06
C GLY A 610 1.95 4.42 11.52
N LEU A 611 1.64 5.67 11.15
CA LEU A 611 2.20 6.88 11.75
C LEU A 611 1.22 7.44 12.79
N SER A 612 1.73 7.87 13.94
CA SER A 612 0.91 8.33 15.07
C SER A 612 1.65 9.39 15.90
N ASP A 613 1.00 9.93 16.94
CA ASP A 613 1.60 10.86 17.89
C ASP A 613 2.27 12.09 17.25
N PHE A 614 1.69 12.63 16.17
CA PHE A 614 2.21 13.84 15.56
C PHE A 614 2.18 15.02 16.55
N LYS A 615 3.28 15.77 16.60
CA LYS A 615 3.35 17.09 17.24
C LYS A 615 3.92 18.10 16.26
N MET A 616 3.30 19.26 16.21
CA MET A 616 3.66 20.37 15.32
C MET A 616 3.94 21.61 16.16
N GLY A 617 5.05 22.28 15.90
CA GLY A 617 5.43 23.56 16.50
C GLY A 617 5.69 24.59 15.41
N PHE A 618 5.51 25.87 15.73
CA PHE A 618 5.66 26.96 14.77
C PHE A 618 6.48 28.11 15.34
N GLU A 619 7.42 28.58 14.54
CA GLU A 619 8.13 29.84 14.74
C GLU A 619 7.44 30.90 13.86
N ILE A 620 6.99 32.00 14.46
CA ILE A 620 6.29 33.08 13.75
C ILE A 620 7.22 34.28 13.66
N GLU A 621 7.85 34.47 12.50
CA GLU A 621 8.59 35.70 12.23
C GLU A 621 7.66 36.75 11.62
N PHE A 622 7.74 37.98 12.12
CA PHE A 622 6.93 39.10 11.64
C PHE A 622 7.65 40.44 11.82
N CYS A 623 7.35 41.39 10.93
CA CYS A 623 7.84 42.77 11.02
C CYS A 623 6.76 43.69 11.61
N MET A 624 7.17 44.64 12.45
CA MET A 624 6.30 45.70 12.96
C MET A 624 6.54 47.02 12.21
N PHE A 625 5.56 47.47 11.44
CA PHE A 625 5.59 48.74 10.71
C PHE A 625 4.77 49.81 11.42
N LYS A 626 5.18 51.08 11.36
CA LYS A 626 4.35 52.20 11.81
C LYS A 626 3.09 52.27 10.94
N GLN A 627 1.91 52.22 11.55
CA GLN A 627 0.66 52.11 10.81
C GLN A 627 0.41 53.34 9.92
N THR A 628 0.63 54.55 10.43
CA THR A 628 0.40 55.80 9.67
C THR A 628 1.27 55.89 8.42
N GLU A 629 2.55 55.52 8.56
CA GLU A 629 3.50 55.51 7.44
C GLU A 629 3.13 54.44 6.40
N LEU A 630 2.72 53.26 6.87
CA LEU A 630 2.32 52.16 6.00
C LEU A 630 1.06 52.50 5.20
N ASP A 631 0.10 53.18 5.82
CA ASP A 631 -1.12 53.63 5.14
C ASP A 631 -0.82 54.75 4.11
N GLU A 632 0.29 55.49 4.26
CA GLU A 632 0.81 56.48 3.30
C GLU A 632 1.70 55.87 2.18
N GLY A 633 1.96 54.57 2.21
CA GLY A 633 2.78 53.90 1.19
C GLY A 633 4.24 53.68 1.58
N ASN A 634 4.61 53.82 2.86
CA ASN A 634 5.99 53.73 3.34
C ASN A 634 6.21 52.53 4.29
N LEU A 635 7.28 51.76 4.08
CA LEU A 635 7.69 50.65 4.97
C LEU A 635 8.62 51.16 6.07
N VAL A 636 8.07 51.79 7.11
CA VAL A 636 8.85 52.30 8.24
C VAL A 636 8.79 51.33 9.43
N PRO A 637 9.88 50.63 9.78
CA PRO A 637 9.88 49.67 10.87
C PRO A 637 9.81 50.38 12.24
N ILE A 638 9.41 49.64 13.28
CA ILE A 638 9.37 50.14 14.67
C ILE A 638 10.72 50.67 15.17
N SER A 639 11.82 50.07 14.71
CA SER A 639 13.19 50.49 15.02
C SER A 639 14.11 50.18 13.84
N ALA A 640 14.99 51.14 13.52
CA ALA A 640 16.09 50.93 12.58
C ALA A 640 17.35 50.36 13.27
N SER A 641 17.47 50.51 14.60
CA SER A 641 18.52 49.89 15.40
C SER A 641 18.08 48.49 15.80
N HIS A 642 18.30 47.54 14.90
CA HIS A 642 17.79 46.19 15.01
C HIS A 642 18.84 45.18 14.56
N THR A 643 18.96 44.06 15.26
CA THR A 643 19.81 42.94 14.87
C THR A 643 19.43 41.69 15.70
N TRP A 644 19.85 40.53 15.21
CA TRP A 644 19.48 39.23 15.73
C TRP A 644 19.88 39.04 17.20
N SER A 645 18.93 38.61 18.04
CA SER A 645 19.16 38.23 19.43
C SER A 645 19.87 39.30 20.29
N THR A 646 19.47 40.56 20.21
CA THR A 646 20.08 41.64 21.00
C THR A 646 19.12 42.40 21.90
N SER A 647 19.55 42.69 23.13
CA SER A 647 18.78 43.53 24.06
C SER A 647 18.51 44.92 23.51
N ARG A 648 19.40 45.48 22.67
CA ARG A 648 19.21 46.80 22.05
C ARG A 648 18.00 46.84 21.13
N ALA A 649 17.72 45.76 20.38
CA ALA A 649 16.54 45.66 19.53
C ALA A 649 15.23 45.62 20.34
N LEU A 650 15.29 45.28 21.63
CA LEU A 650 14.15 45.30 22.56
C LEU A 650 14.01 46.61 23.34
N GLN A 651 15.03 47.48 23.36
CA GLN A 651 15.02 48.79 24.05
C GLN A 651 14.21 49.86 23.29
N ASN A 652 13.02 49.51 22.83
CA ASN A 652 12.04 50.40 22.20
C ASN A 652 10.63 49.93 22.57
N LYS A 653 9.58 50.46 21.91
CA LYS A 653 8.18 50.06 22.20
C LYS A 653 7.90 48.57 21.95
N ALA A 654 8.73 47.87 21.18
CA ALA A 654 8.56 46.47 20.84
C ALA A 654 8.50 45.56 22.07
N LEU A 655 9.32 45.77 23.12
CA LEU A 655 9.28 44.91 24.30
C LEU A 655 7.90 44.97 24.99
N VAL A 656 7.36 46.18 25.17
CA VAL A 656 6.02 46.37 25.75
C VAL A 656 4.94 45.71 24.88
N ILE A 657 5.09 45.79 23.56
CA ILE A 657 4.17 45.15 22.62
C ILE A 657 4.26 43.62 22.73
N LEU A 658 5.48 43.06 22.75
CA LEU A 658 5.73 41.62 22.86
C LEU A 658 5.23 41.05 24.20
N GLU A 659 5.42 41.76 25.31
CA GLU A 659 4.88 41.38 26.62
C GLU A 659 3.34 41.43 26.66
N ASP A 660 2.70 42.42 26.01
CA ASP A 660 1.23 42.44 25.88
C ASP A 660 0.78 41.32 24.94
N ILE A 661 1.51 41.00 23.86
CA ILE A 661 1.21 39.84 22.99
C ILE A 661 1.25 38.55 23.82
N ASP A 662 2.33 38.28 24.54
CA ASP A 662 2.49 37.11 25.41
C ASP A 662 1.32 36.96 26.39
N LYS A 663 1.01 38.06 27.10
CA LYS A 663 -0.12 38.11 28.02
C LYS A 663 -1.45 37.78 27.32
N ARG A 664 -1.71 38.32 26.12
CA ARG A 664 -2.96 38.06 25.39
C ARG A 664 -3.02 36.64 24.83
N LEU A 665 -1.91 36.09 24.37
CA LEU A 665 -1.82 34.70 23.94
C LEU A 665 -2.15 33.76 25.11
N SER A 666 -1.56 34.01 26.28
CA SER A 666 -1.85 33.28 27.51
C SER A 666 -3.34 33.36 27.89
N GLU A 667 -3.95 34.55 27.81
CA GLU A 667 -5.40 34.75 28.08
C GLU A 667 -6.30 33.93 27.15
N VAL A 668 -5.88 33.64 25.92
CA VAL A 668 -6.63 32.82 24.95
C VAL A 668 -6.19 31.35 24.93
N GLY A 669 -5.31 30.95 25.86
CA GLY A 669 -4.82 29.59 26.05
C GLY A 669 -3.77 29.15 25.03
N ILE A 670 -2.93 30.07 24.57
CA ILE A 670 -1.78 29.81 23.69
C ILE A 670 -0.51 30.17 24.46
N GLU A 671 0.32 29.18 24.72
CA GLU A 671 1.59 29.35 25.43
C GLU A 671 2.73 29.52 24.42
N ILE A 672 3.59 30.50 24.66
CA ILE A 672 4.82 30.72 23.90
C ILE A 672 6.02 30.18 24.68
N GLU A 673 7.03 29.69 23.97
CA GLU A 673 8.28 29.22 24.60
C GLU A 673 9.30 30.36 24.71
N GLN A 674 9.35 31.23 23.70
CA GLN A 674 10.25 32.38 23.67
C GLN A 674 9.79 33.44 22.65
N PHE A 675 10.35 34.65 22.79
CA PHE A 675 10.36 35.67 21.75
C PHE A 675 11.73 36.35 21.70
N HIS A 676 12.15 36.82 20.52
CA HIS A 676 13.39 37.59 20.35
C HIS A 676 13.33 38.50 19.12
N SER A 677 14.33 39.39 19.01
CA SER A 677 14.59 40.15 17.78
C SER A 677 15.23 39.26 16.73
N GLU A 678 14.80 39.42 15.48
CA GLU A 678 15.34 38.71 14.34
C GLU A 678 16.34 39.57 13.54
N ALA A 679 16.84 39.06 12.41
CA ALA A 679 17.93 39.71 11.70
C ALA A 679 17.54 40.98 10.92
N ALA A 680 16.32 41.05 10.35
CA ALA A 680 15.88 42.22 9.57
C ALA A 680 15.30 43.34 10.44
N LYS A 681 15.29 44.56 9.90
CA LYS A 681 14.83 45.75 10.65
C LYS A 681 13.37 45.61 11.11
N GLY A 682 13.18 45.67 12.44
CA GLY A 682 11.87 45.60 13.05
C GLY A 682 11.23 44.22 13.00
N GLN A 683 12.02 43.17 12.73
CA GLN A 683 11.60 41.78 12.69
C GLN A 683 11.67 41.14 14.08
N TYR A 684 10.65 40.40 14.47
CA TYR A 684 10.65 39.65 15.72
C TYR A 684 10.12 38.25 15.47
N GLU A 685 10.51 37.34 16.33
CA GLU A 685 10.04 35.96 16.31
C GLU A 685 9.32 35.62 17.61
N ILE A 686 8.22 34.86 17.50
CA ILE A 686 7.54 34.21 18.61
C ILE A 686 7.46 32.72 18.33
N ILE A 687 7.89 31.90 19.29
CA ILE A 687 7.85 30.44 19.18
C ILE A 687 6.68 29.88 19.98
N LEU A 688 5.80 29.15 19.31
CA LEU A 688 4.65 28.50 19.94
C LEU A 688 5.02 27.11 20.45
N SER A 689 4.43 26.73 21.59
CA SER A 689 4.55 25.38 22.14
C SER A 689 4.02 24.31 21.16
N PRO A 690 4.66 23.12 21.05
CA PRO A 690 4.24 22.09 20.11
C PRO A 690 2.94 21.40 20.54
N LEU A 691 1.99 21.29 19.61
CA LEU A 691 0.65 20.73 19.83
C LEU A 691 0.30 19.64 18.81
N PRO A 692 -0.76 18.84 19.03
CA PRO A 692 -1.32 17.98 17.99
C PRO A 692 -1.65 18.79 16.72
N PRO A 693 -1.56 18.21 15.52
CA PRO A 693 -1.52 18.96 14.26
C PRO A 693 -2.68 19.95 14.05
N MET A 694 -3.92 19.51 14.27
CA MET A 694 -5.08 20.38 14.08
C MET A 694 -5.07 21.55 15.09
N MET A 695 -4.80 21.26 16.36
CA MET A 695 -4.72 22.29 17.40
C MET A 695 -3.56 23.26 17.15
N ALA A 696 -2.44 22.79 16.63
CA ALA A 696 -1.28 23.61 16.30
C ALA A 696 -1.61 24.60 15.17
N ALA A 697 -2.26 24.13 14.09
CA ALA A 697 -2.72 24.98 12.99
C ALA A 697 -3.68 26.08 13.48
N ASP A 698 -4.65 25.70 14.31
CA ASP A 698 -5.66 26.63 14.86
C ASP A 698 -5.03 27.67 15.77
N SER A 699 -4.08 27.24 16.59
CA SER A 699 -3.36 28.11 17.51
C SER A 699 -2.45 29.08 16.75
N LEU A 700 -1.82 28.66 15.65
CA LEU A 700 -1.03 29.55 14.78
C LEU A 700 -1.90 30.66 14.19
N ILE A 701 -3.05 30.31 13.61
CA ILE A 701 -3.99 31.27 13.01
C ILE A 701 -4.44 32.28 14.05
N HIS A 702 -4.84 31.80 15.22
CA HIS A 702 -5.31 32.68 16.29
C HIS A 702 -4.19 33.53 16.90
N ALA A 703 -2.97 32.99 17.01
CA ALA A 703 -1.82 33.75 17.49
C ALA A 703 -1.51 34.94 16.56
N ARG A 704 -1.60 34.75 15.24
CA ARG A 704 -1.44 35.85 14.27
C ARG A 704 -2.50 36.94 14.45
N GLU A 705 -3.76 36.56 14.65
CA GLU A 705 -4.85 37.52 14.93
C GLU A 705 -4.57 38.32 16.21
N VAL A 706 -4.07 37.67 17.27
CA VAL A 706 -3.67 38.35 18.52
C VAL A 706 -2.49 39.30 18.29
N ILE A 707 -1.44 38.85 17.58
CA ILE A 707 -0.26 39.68 17.26
C ILE A 707 -0.68 40.95 16.50
N GLN A 708 -1.47 40.79 15.43
CA GLN A 708 -1.96 41.91 14.63
C GLN A 708 -2.83 42.86 15.46
N TRP A 709 -3.72 42.32 16.30
CA TRP A 709 -4.60 43.11 17.15
C TRP A 709 -3.83 43.94 18.19
N VAL A 710 -2.86 43.32 18.87
CA VAL A 710 -2.05 44.01 19.87
C VAL A 710 -1.18 45.06 19.21
N CYS A 711 -0.52 44.76 18.08
CA CYS A 711 0.28 45.76 17.38
C CYS A 711 -0.56 46.98 16.95
N ALA A 712 -1.78 46.75 16.43
CA ALA A 712 -2.68 47.83 16.00
C ALA A 712 -3.06 48.76 17.16
N LYS A 713 -3.29 48.21 18.36
CA LYS A 713 -3.54 48.99 19.59
C LYS A 713 -2.41 49.99 19.89
N TYR A 714 -1.16 49.68 19.53
CA TYR A 714 -0.01 50.55 19.74
C TYR A 714 0.34 51.42 18.53
N GLY A 715 -0.50 51.43 17.47
CA GLY A 715 -0.27 52.21 16.25
C GLY A 715 0.74 51.56 15.28
N TYR A 716 0.91 50.25 15.36
CA TYR A 716 1.77 49.47 14.48
C TYR A 716 0.96 48.42 13.72
N ARG A 717 1.40 48.05 12.52
CA ARG A 717 0.88 46.89 11.80
C ARG A 717 1.93 45.79 11.81
N ALA A 718 1.58 44.65 12.38
CA ALA A 718 2.38 43.44 12.26
C ALA A 718 2.12 42.80 10.91
N SER A 719 3.18 42.38 10.23
CA SER A 719 3.11 41.76 8.92
C SER A 719 4.03 40.55 8.83
N VAL A 720 3.53 39.49 8.20
CA VAL A 720 4.28 38.25 8.00
C VAL A 720 4.83 38.12 6.57
N ILE A 721 4.98 39.24 5.84
CA ILE A 721 5.45 39.20 4.46
C ILE A 721 6.85 38.57 4.36
N PRO A 722 7.10 37.71 3.35
CA PRO A 722 8.33 36.93 3.25
C PRO A 722 9.60 37.76 3.11
N LYS A 723 9.54 38.90 2.42
CA LYS A 723 10.70 39.74 2.11
C LYS A 723 10.34 41.22 2.17
N PRO A 724 10.44 41.87 3.34
CA PRO A 724 10.09 43.28 3.49
C PRO A 724 11.15 44.24 2.90
N PHE A 725 12.43 43.89 3.00
CA PHE A 725 13.54 44.72 2.57
C PHE A 725 14.55 43.93 1.71
N ASP A 726 15.10 44.60 0.70
CA ASP A 726 16.16 44.03 -0.12
C ASP A 726 17.48 43.94 0.67
N GLY A 727 18.22 42.85 0.46
CA GLY A 727 19.52 42.63 1.10
C GLY A 727 19.48 42.29 2.60
N GLU A 728 18.29 42.21 3.23
CA GLU A 728 18.12 41.77 4.61
C GLU A 728 17.50 40.37 4.69
N CYS A 729 17.47 39.74 5.87
CA CYS A 729 16.77 38.46 6.05
C CYS A 729 15.26 38.58 5.76
N GLY A 730 14.65 37.47 5.37
CA GLY A 730 13.20 37.40 5.16
C GLY A 730 12.47 36.93 6.41
N SER A 731 11.14 37.07 6.43
CA SER A 731 10.28 36.48 7.47
C SER A 731 9.84 35.08 7.07
N ALA A 732 10.13 34.09 7.91
CA ALA A 732 9.69 32.72 7.75
C ALA A 732 8.51 32.37 8.67
N GLY A 733 7.94 31.20 8.42
CA GLY A 733 7.10 30.51 9.38
C GLY A 733 7.64 29.10 9.49
N HIS A 734 8.67 28.84 10.30
CA HIS A 734 9.25 27.50 10.34
C HIS A 734 8.27 26.51 10.97
N MET A 735 8.12 25.35 10.34
CA MET A 735 7.26 24.28 10.84
C MET A 735 8.11 23.15 11.42
N HIS A 736 8.04 22.98 12.73
CA HIS A 736 8.63 21.84 13.40
C HIS A 736 7.64 20.69 13.46
N MET A 737 8.13 19.46 13.26
CA MET A 737 7.32 18.27 13.40
C MET A 737 8.06 17.10 14.03
N SER A 738 7.31 16.27 14.75
CA SER A 738 7.73 14.96 15.23
C SER A 738 6.56 13.99 15.20
N PHE A 739 6.84 12.69 15.15
CA PHE A 739 5.83 11.62 15.11
C PHE A 739 6.45 10.28 15.51
N LYS A 740 5.60 9.26 15.65
CA LYS A 740 6.01 7.87 15.90
C LYS A 740 5.50 6.91 14.82
N PRO A 741 6.19 5.77 14.62
CA PRO A 741 7.48 5.43 15.22
C PRO A 741 8.64 6.19 14.55
N VAL A 742 9.72 6.43 15.31
CA VAL A 742 10.85 7.31 14.93
C VAL A 742 11.67 6.75 13.77
N ASP A 743 11.73 5.43 13.61
CA ASP A 743 12.45 4.74 12.52
C ASP A 743 11.87 5.07 11.13
N LYS A 744 10.57 5.38 11.05
CA LYS A 744 9.92 5.78 9.80
C LYS A 744 10.26 7.20 9.35
N GLN A 745 11.01 7.98 10.13
CA GLN A 745 11.38 9.35 9.78
C GLN A 745 12.13 9.44 8.46
N TRP A 746 12.99 8.47 8.17
CA TRP A 746 13.82 8.48 6.97
C TRP A 746 12.95 8.35 5.71
N SER A 747 12.06 7.36 5.70
CA SER A 747 11.12 7.17 4.58
C SER A 747 10.13 8.31 4.44
N PHE A 748 9.71 8.91 5.56
CA PHE A 748 8.85 10.09 5.55
C PHE A 748 9.53 11.27 4.85
N PHE A 749 10.71 11.69 5.31
CA PHE A 749 11.38 12.84 4.71
C PHE A 749 11.97 12.56 3.33
N ALA A 750 12.25 11.30 2.98
CA ALA A 750 12.50 10.91 1.59
C ALA A 750 11.29 11.23 0.68
N GLY A 751 10.07 10.90 1.13
CA GLY A 751 8.85 11.24 0.40
C GLY A 751 8.60 12.75 0.30
N VAL A 752 8.91 13.50 1.35
CA VAL A 752 8.86 14.98 1.33
C VAL A 752 9.86 15.54 0.31
N LEU A 753 11.09 15.02 0.26
CA LEU A 753 12.11 15.43 -0.72
C LEU A 753 11.69 15.12 -2.16
N ASP A 754 11.14 13.92 -2.41
CA ASP A 754 10.63 13.51 -3.73
C ASP A 754 9.53 14.44 -4.27
N LYS A 755 8.85 15.15 -3.36
CA LYS A 755 7.76 16.08 -3.67
C LYS A 755 8.05 17.50 -3.21
N ILE A 756 9.31 17.85 -2.95
CA ILE A 756 9.67 19.12 -2.31
C ILE A 756 9.12 20.31 -3.09
N ARG A 757 9.21 20.29 -4.42
CA ARG A 757 8.66 21.34 -5.30
C ARG A 757 7.13 21.48 -5.16
N ALA A 758 6.39 20.37 -5.17
CA ALA A 758 4.94 20.37 -4.97
C ALA A 758 4.55 20.80 -3.55
N VAL A 759 5.32 20.40 -2.54
CA VAL A 759 5.17 20.85 -1.15
C VAL A 759 5.42 22.36 -1.07
N ASN A 760 6.44 22.88 -1.75
CA ASN A 760 6.77 24.31 -1.75
C ASN A 760 5.70 25.18 -2.40
N ALA A 761 4.95 24.67 -3.37
CA ALA A 761 3.78 25.37 -3.87
C ALA A 761 2.77 25.70 -2.75
N LEU A 762 2.71 24.85 -1.71
CA LEU A 762 1.78 24.98 -0.60
C LEU A 762 2.37 25.71 0.61
N THR A 763 3.69 25.60 0.82
CA THR A 763 4.39 26.22 1.95
C THR A 763 4.92 27.62 1.64
N LEU A 764 5.05 28.01 0.37
CA LEU A 764 5.43 29.34 -0.09
C LEU A 764 4.18 30.03 -0.66
N GLY A 765 3.44 30.73 0.20
CA GLY A 765 2.00 31.00 0.01
C GLY A 765 1.60 31.98 -1.08
N GLY A 766 2.54 32.69 -1.71
CA GLY A 766 2.26 33.69 -2.75
C GLY A 766 3.53 34.14 -3.48
N GLU A 767 3.41 34.97 -4.52
CA GLU A 767 4.55 35.28 -5.41
C GLU A 767 5.76 35.93 -4.72
N MET A 768 5.56 36.74 -3.68
CA MET A 768 6.70 37.33 -2.96
C MET A 768 7.46 36.31 -2.09
N SER A 769 6.91 35.11 -1.91
CA SER A 769 7.54 34.04 -1.13
C SER A 769 8.87 33.61 -1.74
N PHE A 770 8.94 33.60 -3.08
CA PHE A 770 10.11 33.15 -3.82
C PHE A 770 11.29 34.13 -3.75
N GLU A 771 11.06 35.40 -3.37
CA GLU A 771 12.15 36.35 -3.07
C GLU A 771 12.99 35.93 -1.86
N ARG A 772 12.45 35.04 -1.01
CA ARG A 772 13.16 34.47 0.13
C ARG A 772 14.02 33.26 -0.27
N VAL A 773 13.78 32.65 -1.44
CA VAL A 773 14.53 31.47 -1.92
C VAL A 773 15.87 31.90 -2.51
N ILE A 774 16.76 32.32 -1.62
CA ILE A 774 18.11 32.80 -1.90
C ILE A 774 19.11 32.16 -0.94
N ALA A 775 20.35 31.96 -1.39
CA ALA A 775 21.40 31.38 -0.56
C ALA A 775 21.96 32.40 0.46
N GLY A 776 22.36 31.92 1.65
CA GLY A 776 23.07 32.72 2.65
C GLY A 776 22.20 33.59 3.56
N TYR A 777 20.88 33.38 3.55
CA TYR A 777 19.91 34.10 4.37
C TYR A 777 19.14 33.17 5.33
N TRP A 778 19.62 31.94 5.56
CA TRP A 778 19.02 30.94 6.46
C TRP A 778 17.56 30.57 6.13
N ALA A 779 17.17 30.74 4.87
CA ALA A 779 15.81 30.57 4.37
C ALA A 779 15.51 29.16 3.80
N GLY A 780 16.37 28.18 4.07
CA GLY A 780 16.25 26.82 3.51
C GLY A 780 16.88 26.63 2.13
N GLY A 781 17.72 27.57 1.68
CA GLY A 781 18.63 27.39 0.54
C GLY A 781 17.97 27.31 -0.84
N LEU A 782 18.78 26.95 -1.83
CA LEU A 782 18.40 26.90 -3.26
C LEU A 782 18.10 25.48 -3.78
N TRP A 783 18.30 24.46 -2.95
CA TRP A 783 18.26 23.06 -3.35
C TRP A 783 17.44 22.21 -2.39
N GLY A 784 16.61 21.32 -2.94
CA GLY A 784 15.91 20.28 -2.19
C GLY A 784 16.92 19.29 -1.59
N CYS A 785 17.13 19.40 -0.28
CA CYS A 785 18.06 18.58 0.48
C CYS A 785 17.67 18.57 1.96
N TRP A 786 18.40 17.81 2.76
CA TRP A 786 18.27 17.87 4.21
C TRP A 786 19.62 17.93 4.89
N GLY A 787 19.67 18.33 6.16
CA GLY A 787 20.92 18.30 6.91
C GLY A 787 20.74 18.31 8.42
N ARG A 788 21.65 17.64 9.13
CA ARG A 788 21.70 17.64 10.59
C ARG A 788 22.10 19.02 11.10
N GLN A 789 21.21 19.67 11.84
CA GLN A 789 21.43 21.02 12.38
C GLN A 789 21.79 22.08 11.32
N ASN A 790 21.54 21.80 10.03
CA ASN A 790 21.90 22.68 8.92
C ASN A 790 20.75 23.66 8.62
N ARG A 791 20.93 24.93 8.97
CA ARG A 791 19.93 25.99 8.78
C ARG A 791 19.77 26.44 7.32
N GLU A 792 20.70 26.06 6.43
CA GLU A 792 20.62 26.34 4.99
C GLU A 792 19.98 25.19 4.20
N ALA A 793 19.62 24.09 4.85
CA ALA A 793 18.83 23.02 4.24
C ALA A 793 17.32 23.30 4.42
N PRO A 794 16.47 23.03 3.41
CA PRO A 794 15.03 23.23 3.54
C PRO A 794 14.39 22.27 4.56
N LEU A 795 14.99 21.09 4.75
CA LEU A 795 14.63 20.13 5.79
C LEU A 795 15.79 19.98 6.78
N ARG A 796 15.63 20.51 7.99
CA ARG A 796 16.66 20.43 9.03
C ARG A 796 16.29 19.35 10.03
N LEU A 797 17.17 18.35 10.19
CA LEU A 797 17.04 17.38 11.27
C LEU A 797 17.59 18.00 12.57
N VAL A 798 16.69 18.24 13.53
CA VAL A 798 17.01 18.86 14.82
C VAL A 798 17.44 17.79 15.82
N GLU A 799 16.61 16.76 16.03
CA GLU A 799 16.89 15.67 16.96
C GLU A 799 16.43 14.31 16.42
N GLU A 800 17.39 13.48 16.02
CA GLU A 800 17.14 12.18 15.35
C GLU A 800 16.34 11.20 16.23
N LYS A 801 16.64 11.13 17.52
CA LYS A 801 15.99 10.20 18.46
C LYS A 801 14.51 10.49 18.71
N LYS A 802 14.04 11.69 18.37
CA LYS A 802 12.64 12.10 18.51
C LYS A 802 11.94 12.26 17.17
N ALA A 803 12.61 11.96 16.06
CA ALA A 803 12.17 12.36 14.72
C ALA A 803 11.78 13.84 14.68
N HIS A 804 12.56 14.72 15.32
CA HIS A 804 12.29 16.16 15.35
C HIS A 804 12.96 16.82 14.15
N TRP A 805 12.12 17.26 13.22
CA TRP A 805 12.52 17.93 11.98
C TRP A 805 11.90 19.31 11.89
N GLU A 806 12.57 20.19 11.18
CA GLU A 806 12.16 21.56 10.87
C GLU A 806 12.05 21.69 9.35
N VAL A 807 10.87 22.07 8.87
CA VAL A 807 10.61 22.43 7.47
C VAL A 807 10.79 23.95 7.37
N LYS A 808 11.96 24.37 6.88
CA LYS A 808 12.37 25.78 6.81
C LYS A 808 11.76 26.53 5.64
N CYS A 809 11.46 25.80 4.56
CA CYS A 809 10.91 26.36 3.33
C CYS A 809 9.40 26.67 3.44
N MET A 810 8.99 27.40 4.49
CA MET A 810 7.62 27.86 4.73
C MET A 810 7.63 29.33 5.19
N ASP A 811 6.63 30.11 4.80
CA ASP A 811 6.43 31.49 5.25
C ASP A 811 5.04 31.77 5.82
N GLY A 812 4.92 32.99 6.35
CA GLY A 812 3.69 33.55 6.89
C GLY A 812 2.49 33.55 5.95
N MET A 813 2.69 33.59 4.63
CA MET A 813 1.59 33.70 3.67
C MET A 813 0.93 32.35 3.35
N ALA A 814 1.54 31.23 3.74
CA ALA A 814 1.01 29.90 3.45
C ALA A 814 -0.35 29.65 4.13
N ASN A 815 -1.27 29.02 3.40
CA ASN A 815 -2.43 28.39 4.04
C ASN A 815 -1.92 27.20 4.86
N ILE A 816 -1.91 27.35 6.18
CA ILE A 816 -1.27 26.37 7.06
C ILE A 816 -1.86 24.96 6.94
N TYR A 817 -3.18 24.84 6.72
CA TYR A 817 -3.80 23.52 6.58
C TYR A 817 -3.30 22.81 5.32
N LEU A 818 -3.17 23.53 4.20
CA LEU A 818 -2.65 22.97 2.95
C LEU A 818 -1.15 22.67 3.04
N ALA A 819 -0.36 23.57 3.65
CA ALA A 819 1.07 23.38 3.88
C ALA A 819 1.35 22.11 4.69
N MET A 820 0.67 21.95 5.84
CA MET A 820 0.78 20.76 6.68
C MET A 820 0.31 19.51 5.95
N ALA A 821 -0.85 19.58 5.27
CA ALA A 821 -1.39 18.46 4.52
C ALA A 821 -0.44 17.99 3.41
N GLY A 822 0.22 18.93 2.73
CA GLY A 822 1.22 18.65 1.70
C GLY A 822 2.41 17.87 2.25
N VAL A 823 3.01 18.36 3.33
CA VAL A 823 4.14 17.69 3.99
C VAL A 823 3.74 16.30 4.49
N ILE A 824 2.60 16.19 5.20
CA ILE A 824 2.12 14.92 5.74
C ILE A 824 1.78 13.93 4.62
N THR A 825 1.15 14.38 3.54
CA THR A 825 0.80 13.54 2.40
C THR A 825 2.04 13.04 1.68
N ALA A 826 3.01 13.91 1.40
CA ALA A 826 4.27 13.53 0.77
C ALA A 826 5.03 12.50 1.64
N GLY A 827 5.13 12.76 2.94
CA GLY A 827 5.83 11.87 3.85
C GLY A 827 5.12 10.54 4.08
N THR A 828 3.79 10.53 4.17
CA THR A 828 2.97 9.32 4.26
C THR A 828 3.21 8.40 3.07
N LYS A 829 3.33 8.96 1.85
CA LYS A 829 3.64 8.19 0.64
C LYS A 829 5.07 7.66 0.65
N GLY A 830 6.02 8.45 1.14
CA GLY A 830 7.40 8.00 1.34
C GLY A 830 7.48 6.78 2.26
N VAL A 831 6.72 6.79 3.37
CA VAL A 831 6.58 5.66 4.30
C VAL A 831 5.90 4.46 3.64
N ALA A 832 4.77 4.69 2.95
CA ALA A 832 4.04 3.62 2.26
C ALA A 832 4.89 2.88 1.21
N TRP A 833 5.83 3.58 0.58
CA TRP A 833 6.75 3.03 -0.42
C TRP A 833 8.12 2.66 0.13
N ASN A 834 8.32 2.76 1.46
CA ASN A 834 9.59 2.54 2.14
C ASN A 834 10.79 3.23 1.46
N ARG A 835 10.61 4.50 1.09
CA ARG A 835 11.61 5.29 0.33
C ARG A 835 12.89 5.48 1.14
N GLN A 836 14.04 5.34 0.48
CA GLN A 836 15.33 5.64 1.09
C GLN A 836 15.62 7.14 0.98
N ILE A 837 16.02 7.76 2.09
CA ILE A 837 16.37 9.18 2.11
C ILE A 837 17.69 9.42 1.38
N TYR A 838 17.78 10.56 0.69
CA TYR A 838 18.96 11.01 -0.06
C TYR A 838 19.18 12.50 0.18
N GLY A 839 20.25 13.08 -0.36
CA GLY A 839 20.42 14.53 -0.35
C GLY A 839 20.91 15.12 0.96
N GLU A 840 21.72 14.40 1.75
CA GLU A 840 22.29 14.97 2.99
C GLU A 840 23.37 16.02 2.69
N ALA A 841 23.13 17.24 3.15
CA ALA A 841 24.02 18.39 3.09
C ALA A 841 24.65 18.68 4.47
N THR A 842 25.97 18.48 4.56
CA THR A 842 26.77 18.73 5.79
C THR A 842 27.35 20.15 5.84
N VAL A 843 27.16 20.93 4.79
CA VAL A 843 27.55 22.35 4.64
C VAL A 843 26.41 23.08 3.94
N ASP A 844 26.52 24.39 3.76
CA ASP A 844 25.59 25.14 2.92
C ASP A 844 25.53 24.50 1.51
N PRO A 845 24.35 24.00 1.06
CA PRO A 845 24.20 23.32 -0.23
C PRO A 845 24.63 24.17 -1.44
N SER A 846 24.57 25.50 -1.32
CA SER A 846 24.96 26.45 -2.37
C SER A 846 26.47 26.51 -2.59
N THR A 847 27.27 26.20 -1.55
CA THR A 847 28.74 26.22 -1.60
C THR A 847 29.33 24.95 -2.20
N LEU A 848 28.56 23.87 -2.28
CA LEU A 848 28.98 22.63 -2.91
C LEU A 848 29.20 22.82 -4.41
N SER A 849 30.17 22.13 -4.97
CA SER A 849 30.28 22.01 -6.43
C SER A 849 29.12 21.18 -7.00
N GLU A 850 28.85 21.32 -8.29
CA GLU A 850 27.82 20.52 -8.97
C GLU A 850 28.09 19.01 -8.89
N GLN A 851 29.36 18.61 -8.99
CA GLN A 851 29.78 17.21 -8.84
C GLN A 851 29.50 16.67 -7.43
N GLU A 852 29.79 17.46 -6.39
CA GLU A 852 29.53 17.06 -4.99
C GLU A 852 28.04 16.99 -4.68
N ARG A 853 27.24 17.93 -5.21
CA ARG A 853 25.77 17.90 -5.11
C ARG A 853 25.20 16.64 -5.74
N THR A 854 25.58 16.36 -6.99
CA THR A 854 25.12 15.17 -7.73
C THR A 854 25.51 13.88 -6.99
N LYS A 855 26.74 13.78 -6.47
CA LYS A 855 27.19 12.61 -5.69
C LYS A 855 26.35 12.38 -4.43
N ARG A 856 25.79 13.44 -3.84
CA ARG A 856 24.92 13.38 -2.64
C ARG A 856 23.43 13.22 -3.00
N GLY A 857 23.05 13.24 -4.27
CA GLY A 857 21.66 13.23 -4.73
C GLY A 857 20.94 14.58 -4.58
N ILE A 858 21.67 15.69 -4.41
CA ILE A 858 21.11 17.04 -4.31
C ILE A 858 20.96 17.62 -5.72
N THR A 859 19.91 17.21 -6.44
CA THR A 859 19.72 17.57 -7.86
C THR A 859 18.50 18.47 -8.11
N THR A 860 17.62 18.61 -7.12
CA THR A 860 16.35 19.32 -7.29
C THR A 860 16.49 20.79 -6.89
N PRO A 861 16.39 21.76 -7.82
CA PRO A 861 16.33 23.16 -7.47
C PRO A 861 15.00 23.51 -6.80
N MET A 862 15.02 24.47 -5.87
CA MET A 862 13.82 25.02 -5.24
C MET A 862 13.02 25.86 -6.26
N LEU A 863 11.74 26.09 -5.97
CA LEU A 863 10.85 26.91 -6.81
C LEU A 863 11.32 28.36 -6.89
N LYS A 864 11.13 28.98 -8.05
CA LYS A 864 11.40 30.43 -8.26
C LYS A 864 10.15 31.28 -8.53
N SER A 865 9.00 30.67 -8.75
CA SER A 865 7.72 31.35 -8.99
C SER A 865 6.55 30.45 -8.59
N MET A 866 5.36 31.04 -8.46
CA MET A 866 4.16 30.25 -8.17
C MET A 866 3.80 29.36 -9.36
N ASP A 867 4.07 29.79 -10.59
CA ASP A 867 3.84 29.00 -11.80
C ASP A 867 4.59 27.67 -11.80
N GLU A 868 5.87 27.68 -11.44
CA GLU A 868 6.63 26.44 -11.26
C GLU A 868 6.04 25.53 -10.17
N GLY A 869 5.41 26.14 -9.15
CA GLY A 869 4.72 25.45 -8.08
C GLY A 869 3.42 24.81 -8.55
N ILE A 870 2.62 25.53 -9.33
CA ILE A 870 1.42 25.01 -9.99
C ILE A 870 1.80 23.86 -10.91
N ASP A 871 2.80 24.02 -11.76
CA ASP A 871 3.30 22.98 -12.67
C ASP A 871 3.71 21.71 -11.90
N ALA A 872 4.32 21.85 -10.72
CA ALA A 872 4.70 20.71 -9.87
C ALA A 872 3.51 19.92 -9.31
N LEU A 873 2.29 20.49 -9.33
CA LEU A 873 1.05 19.80 -8.95
C LEU A 873 0.42 19.02 -10.11
N PHE A 874 0.87 19.24 -11.35
CA PHE A 874 0.40 18.54 -12.56
C PHE A 874 1.51 17.63 -13.14
N LYS A 875 1.11 16.70 -14.02
CA LYS A 875 2.05 15.93 -14.84
C LYS A 875 2.59 16.84 -15.96
N ALA A 876 3.56 16.31 -16.71
CA ALA A 876 4.19 17.03 -17.82
C ALA A 876 3.21 17.46 -18.94
N ASP A 877 1.98 16.97 -18.96
CA ASP A 877 0.92 17.42 -19.87
C ASP A 877 0.23 18.73 -19.41
N GLY A 878 0.59 19.26 -18.24
CA GLY A 878 0.10 20.52 -17.68
C GLY A 878 -1.38 20.52 -17.25
N THR A 879 -2.07 19.39 -17.40
CA THR A 879 -3.54 19.31 -17.22
C THR A 879 -3.97 18.15 -16.34
N THR A 880 -3.16 17.10 -16.26
CA THR A 880 -3.41 15.97 -15.38
C THR A 880 -2.82 16.25 -13.99
N PRO A 881 -3.61 16.24 -12.91
CA PRO A 881 -3.04 16.29 -11.56
C PRO A 881 -2.08 15.13 -11.29
N THR A 882 -1.02 15.40 -10.52
CA THR A 882 -0.13 14.34 -10.06
C THR A 882 -0.83 13.42 -9.06
N ASP A 883 -0.28 12.23 -8.87
CA ASP A 883 -0.70 11.32 -7.81
C ASP A 883 -0.55 11.94 -6.41
N PHE A 884 0.33 12.93 -6.21
CA PHE A 884 0.39 13.70 -4.96
C PHE A 884 -0.83 14.60 -4.80
N SER A 885 -1.20 15.34 -5.84
CA SER A 885 -2.34 16.25 -5.84
C SER A 885 -3.68 15.54 -5.67
N GLU A 886 -3.89 14.43 -6.38
CA GLU A 886 -5.08 13.58 -6.22
C GLU A 886 -5.18 13.04 -4.79
N THR A 887 -4.03 12.74 -4.18
CA THR A 887 -4.00 12.35 -2.77
C THR A 887 -4.42 13.53 -1.88
N MET A 888 -4.09 14.79 -2.17
CA MET A 888 -4.57 15.90 -1.32
C MET A 888 -6.11 16.03 -1.31
N GLY A 889 -6.75 15.79 -2.44
CA GLY A 889 -8.19 15.71 -2.59
C GLY A 889 -8.59 15.81 -4.07
N GLN A 890 -9.74 15.25 -4.42
CA GLN A 890 -10.25 15.35 -5.79
C GLN A 890 -10.47 16.82 -6.17
N GLY A 891 -9.95 17.23 -7.33
CA GLY A 891 -10.02 18.62 -7.82
C GLY A 891 -9.08 19.60 -7.10
N PHE A 892 -8.30 19.15 -6.12
CA PHE A 892 -7.47 20.05 -5.30
C PHE A 892 -6.51 20.90 -6.13
N ALA A 893 -5.79 20.29 -7.07
CA ALA A 893 -4.79 20.99 -7.87
C ALA A 893 -5.43 22.04 -8.77
N GLU A 894 -6.58 21.74 -9.37
CA GLU A 894 -7.32 22.64 -10.23
C GLU A 894 -7.83 23.86 -9.46
N HIS A 895 -8.43 23.64 -8.28
CA HIS A 895 -8.92 24.74 -7.45
C HIS A 895 -7.77 25.59 -6.89
N PHE A 896 -6.67 24.95 -6.48
CA PHE A 896 -5.48 25.67 -6.04
C PHE A 896 -4.87 26.50 -7.17
N ALA A 897 -4.70 25.91 -8.35
CA ALA A 897 -4.16 26.59 -9.53
C ALA A 897 -5.05 27.77 -9.95
N ALA A 898 -6.38 27.61 -9.98
CA ALA A 898 -7.29 28.68 -10.36
C ALA A 898 -7.14 29.92 -9.45
N VAL A 899 -7.07 29.71 -8.14
CA VAL A 899 -6.90 30.80 -7.17
C VAL A 899 -5.51 31.44 -7.30
N LYS A 900 -4.45 30.63 -7.40
CA LYS A 900 -3.07 31.15 -7.51
C LYS A 900 -2.79 31.86 -8.83
N THR A 901 -3.34 31.38 -9.92
CA THR A 901 -3.30 32.09 -11.22
C THR A 901 -4.05 33.41 -11.15
N ALA A 902 -5.23 33.45 -10.51
CA ALA A 902 -5.97 34.70 -10.32
C ALA A 902 -5.22 35.69 -9.40
N GLU A 903 -4.51 35.21 -8.37
CA GLU A 903 -3.62 36.07 -7.58
C GLU A 903 -2.53 36.69 -8.45
N ARG A 904 -1.85 35.89 -9.27
CA ARG A 904 -0.81 36.39 -10.18
C ARG A 904 -1.37 37.42 -11.17
N ASP A 905 -2.42 37.06 -11.90
CA ASP A 905 -2.93 37.83 -13.05
C ASP A 905 -3.83 39.00 -12.65
N GLY A 906 -4.56 38.87 -11.54
CA GLY A 906 -5.51 39.88 -11.08
C GLY A 906 -4.96 40.74 -9.95
N LEU A 907 -4.29 40.13 -8.96
CA LEU A 907 -3.90 40.82 -7.73
C LEU A 907 -2.48 41.37 -7.80
N TYR A 908 -1.51 40.62 -8.32
CA TYR A 908 -0.11 41.07 -8.38
C TYR A 908 0.21 41.83 -9.67
N ALA A 909 -0.45 41.51 -10.79
CA ALA A 909 -0.24 42.22 -12.06
C ALA A 909 -0.53 43.73 -11.98
N GLN A 910 -1.39 44.18 -11.06
CA GLN A 910 -1.71 45.60 -10.87
C GLN A 910 -0.50 46.45 -10.40
N PHE A 911 0.58 45.81 -9.96
CA PHE A 911 1.81 46.49 -9.54
C PHE A 911 2.85 46.59 -10.65
N ASN A 912 2.56 46.04 -11.84
CA ASN A 912 3.40 46.26 -13.01
C ASN A 912 3.04 47.60 -13.66
N ASP A 913 4.05 48.36 -14.05
CA ASP A 913 3.88 49.60 -14.80
C ASP A 913 3.21 49.27 -16.16
N PRO A 914 2.06 49.89 -16.50
CA PRO A 914 1.36 49.58 -17.74
C PRO A 914 2.12 49.93 -19.03
N ALA A 915 3.09 50.84 -18.96
CA ALA A 915 3.90 51.31 -20.08
C ALA A 915 5.21 50.54 -20.24
N THR A 916 5.88 50.18 -19.13
CA THR A 916 7.18 49.50 -19.17
C THR A 916 7.11 48.00 -18.85
N GLY A 917 6.05 47.55 -18.18
CA GLY A 917 5.92 46.20 -17.65
C GLY A 917 6.78 45.92 -16.42
N GLU A 918 7.53 46.91 -15.92
CA GLU A 918 8.39 46.76 -14.74
C GLU A 918 7.57 46.74 -13.46
N LEU A 919 7.99 45.91 -12.50
CA LEU A 919 7.29 45.74 -11.23
C LEU A 919 7.63 46.86 -10.22
N ASP A 920 6.59 47.53 -9.70
CA ASP A 920 6.70 48.42 -8.53
C ASP A 920 6.80 47.59 -7.24
N VAL A 921 8.04 47.20 -6.91
CA VAL A 921 8.37 46.35 -5.76
C VAL A 921 7.90 46.97 -4.45
N LEU A 922 8.09 48.28 -4.26
CA LEU A 922 7.74 48.96 -3.02
C LEU A 922 6.22 48.97 -2.82
N ARG A 923 5.47 49.39 -3.84
CA ARG A 923 4.00 49.43 -3.76
C ARG A 923 3.40 48.05 -3.51
N ARG A 924 3.94 47.01 -4.14
CA ARG A 924 3.51 45.61 -3.88
C ARG A 924 3.79 45.19 -2.44
N ARG A 925 5.00 45.48 -1.90
CA ARG A 925 5.36 45.13 -0.52
C ARG A 925 4.53 45.90 0.51
N VAL A 926 4.26 47.18 0.29
CA VAL A 926 3.38 47.99 1.16
C VAL A 926 1.97 47.41 1.16
N TRP A 927 1.39 47.18 -0.01
CA TRP A 927 0.07 46.56 -0.12
C TRP A 927 0.04 45.21 0.62
N ALA A 928 1.04 44.36 0.41
CA ALA A 928 1.11 43.07 1.07
C ALA A 928 1.23 43.19 2.59
N ALA A 929 2.06 44.11 3.09
CA ALA A 929 2.22 44.34 4.54
C ALA A 929 0.97 44.93 5.20
N GLN A 930 0.07 45.53 4.43
CA GLN A 930 -1.24 45.95 4.94
C GLN A 930 -2.21 44.79 5.12
N TRP A 931 -2.07 43.71 4.33
CA TRP A 931 -3.01 42.59 4.28
C TRP A 931 -2.55 41.33 5.01
N TYR A 932 -1.24 41.04 4.99
CA TYR A 932 -0.59 39.87 5.59
C TYR A 932 0.35 40.31 6.70
#